data_AF-A0A395JH70-F1
#
_entry.id   AF-A0A395JH70-F1
#
_cell.length_a   1.000
_cell.length_b   1.000
_cell.length_c   1.000
_cell.angle_alpha   90.00
_cell.angle_beta   90.00
_cell.angle_gamma   90.00
#
_symmetry.space_group_name_H-M   'P 1'
#
loop_
_entity.id
_entity.type
_entity.pdbx_description
1 polymer ?
#
loop_
_entity_poly.entity_id
_entity_poly.type
_entity_poly.pdbx_seq_one_letter_code
_entity_poly.pdbx_strand_id
1 'polypeptide(L)'
;MSDSAKRFAVYSVGASLPGFTATDVARHIAHNTSRTPASIQARLLSGRAQRVKSFPTLEKAEVVCQRLRSIGLDAVIRELLVESELSEHASFIIPNTDSPLILSDSSSPPSSDSLPMHRDEVQSSAPKKSSRKGLYLTVGIVALAAIGVFGAMYWWFNPPLSRLASEAERAMFDNGEPGLVIAANLDQIRKLANFADADAVPITTYMSSNNTLLGTLAGSKQLFESSNHLTVRISADQSRSAADAASKSKVMAIVSGEFIESDVISVLEKFYSVEKAGDKTYQLSRTKELFEGNICPIDPSLSSTAETRVIRFSGEHLLIADDVSALASLNSSLDSPGSASAAAYSSWEAYRGTALIAAQMSNFAALRDDLASRMLLGALGDPKSVEQIGVRVDSAPLSRGIAVSLDVISPNNSMLDESVQTIQQSIAEKRTQYSQSHPSAVALLSRFEVEADTGMHLRLTLDSGLLAEANSLFSELGSMVFGGGALTMGSPSEESLMEAVWDFSQNQQFVEENPFQLGSFDKYLPATKQGGQAVFVGGVGLKPINSFASDAWAEDLALQLELVAKRMGPVLPAGQTFEGDVSDSGMEYSLQLKDVLNKQGQSILRDEHCLRGAAFGGRNHELAESHQYQAGVFEVRKSVRLTSGTQIADIGQIQGQLSFRVPTEVQSTVLSMRGERMFEYEGTAFRLSDIEGGSVQYSIDGDESKIVALRALNADGNVLRSQGKMTFGDSTAQSFAGAVDSLQVFYSVKTDEQLQDFDFDFQSPVKVSTENVAYSQSAAPSTVVFTPSDLVSLEKRLDINAITAKDQASIEDQFKWAKLSISGQGELGVGMASTSSSLIYFSHDAKATWNKQLSGKVIVPHVQSVAANSDSVFLDLTVDGVELTNNPVSFSKFTVNGQVRPSLGLQAGDYDLGSFQVELPDGIERLKSIKGVLRYEIPTAVSQRPIIFSQGQAPASVLKLLGYEYGWNTKMRFQLAHKVPGLAAAYLELSDGRIVSANILEISHDVLEFSEIGEPRKMTIMSIESTKTIAESFELAPNYSY
;
A
#
# COMPACT_ATOMS: atom_id res chain seq x y z
N MET A 1 33.57 29.96 -34.57
CA MET A 1 34.40 28.75 -34.59
C MET A 1 34.56 28.33 -33.13
N SER A 2 33.99 27.20 -32.73
CA SER A 2 34.14 26.68 -31.38
C SER A 2 35.43 25.86 -31.29
N ASP A 3 36.24 26.10 -30.26
CA ASP A 3 37.30 25.16 -29.88
C ASP A 3 36.65 23.83 -29.52
N SER A 4 37.00 22.76 -30.24
CA SER A 4 36.51 21.42 -29.94
C SER A 4 37.16 20.93 -28.63
N ALA A 5 36.32 20.64 -27.63
CA ALA A 5 36.77 20.25 -26.31
C ALA A 5 37.56 18.93 -26.34
N LYS A 6 38.89 19.00 -26.27
CA LYS A 6 39.81 17.86 -26.18
C LYS A 6 39.41 16.94 -25.03
N ARG A 7 39.17 15.66 -25.32
CA ARG A 7 38.87 14.64 -24.29
C ARG A 7 40.12 13.79 -24.04
N PHE A 8 40.25 13.26 -22.84
CA PHE A 8 41.40 12.45 -22.42
C PHE A 8 40.90 11.12 -21.86
N ALA A 9 41.66 10.04 -22.01
CA ALA A 9 41.30 8.75 -21.43
C ALA A 9 42.50 8.05 -20.79
N VAL A 10 42.24 7.46 -19.62
CA VAL A 10 43.19 6.65 -18.86
C VAL A 10 43.02 5.20 -19.30
N TYR A 11 44.14 4.55 -19.63
CA TYR A 11 44.24 3.14 -19.99
C TYR A 11 45.13 2.43 -18.97
N SER A 12 44.76 1.23 -18.53
CA SER A 12 45.75 0.29 -18.01
C SER A 12 46.68 -0.13 -19.15
N VAL A 13 47.94 -0.45 -18.85
CA VAL A 13 48.91 -1.06 -19.77
C VAL A 13 48.81 -2.60 -19.72
N GLY A 14 48.10 -3.16 -18.73
CA GLY A 14 47.91 -4.60 -18.57
C GLY A 14 48.89 -5.27 -17.61
N ALA A 15 49.70 -4.50 -16.86
CA ALA A 15 50.73 -5.02 -15.96
C ALA A 15 50.68 -4.33 -14.59
N SER A 16 51.22 -4.99 -13.56
CA SER A 16 51.53 -4.33 -12.29
C SER A 16 52.89 -3.62 -12.37
N LEU A 17 53.04 -2.55 -11.61
CA LEU A 17 54.31 -1.84 -11.47
C LEU A 17 55.31 -2.66 -10.64
N PRO A 18 56.63 -2.50 -10.86
CA PRO A 18 57.65 -3.20 -10.10
C PRO A 18 57.49 -2.98 -8.59
N GLY A 19 57.51 -4.07 -7.82
CA GLY A 19 57.26 -4.06 -6.38
C GLY A 19 55.83 -4.42 -5.95
N PHE A 20 54.88 -4.52 -6.89
CA PHE A 20 53.50 -4.93 -6.62
C PHE A 20 53.16 -6.24 -7.33
N THR A 21 52.55 -7.20 -6.61
CA THR A 21 52.01 -8.41 -7.24
C THR A 21 50.69 -8.11 -7.94
N ALA A 22 50.41 -8.77 -9.07
CA ALA A 22 49.13 -8.61 -9.76
C ALA A 22 47.92 -8.90 -8.86
N THR A 23 48.04 -9.87 -7.94
CA THR A 23 47.00 -10.23 -6.97
C THR A 23 46.72 -9.11 -5.97
N ASP A 24 47.76 -8.42 -5.47
CA ASP A 24 47.59 -7.33 -4.50
C ASP A 24 47.00 -6.08 -5.15
N VAL A 25 47.45 -5.75 -6.37
CA VAL A 25 46.86 -4.68 -7.19
C VAL A 25 45.39 -4.98 -7.47
N ALA A 26 45.07 -6.22 -7.86
CA ALA A 26 43.70 -6.65 -8.12
C ALA A 26 42.83 -6.59 -6.86
N ARG A 27 43.34 -7.01 -5.69
CA ARG A 27 42.63 -6.93 -4.40
C ARG A 27 42.38 -5.49 -3.97
N HIS A 28 43.36 -4.60 -4.17
CA HIS A 28 43.22 -3.19 -3.82
C HIS A 28 42.24 -2.44 -4.73
N ILE A 29 42.22 -2.74 -6.03
CA ILE A 29 41.20 -2.21 -6.94
C ILE A 29 39.82 -2.79 -6.61
N ALA A 30 39.73 -4.11 -6.34
CA ALA A 30 38.48 -4.78 -5.99
C ALA A 30 37.77 -4.11 -4.81
N HIS A 31 38.51 -3.86 -3.72
CA HIS A 31 38.05 -3.18 -2.51
C HIS A 31 37.52 -1.75 -2.75
N ASN A 32 37.87 -1.12 -3.89
CA ASN A 32 37.46 0.24 -4.26
C ASN A 32 36.47 0.29 -5.44
N THR A 33 36.09 -0.84 -6.06
CA THR A 33 35.34 -0.84 -7.33
C THR A 33 34.24 -1.90 -7.45
N SER A 34 33.86 -2.55 -6.35
CA SER A 34 32.81 -3.60 -6.29
C SER A 34 32.95 -4.69 -7.37
N ARG A 35 34.20 -5.09 -7.64
CA ARG A 35 34.54 -6.13 -8.63
C ARG A 35 35.48 -7.14 -8.02
N THR A 36 35.29 -8.42 -8.31
CA THR A 36 36.17 -9.47 -7.78
C THR A 36 37.63 -9.26 -8.24
N PRO A 37 38.64 -9.61 -7.41
CA PRO A 37 40.05 -9.53 -7.81
C PRO A 37 40.33 -10.31 -9.10
N ALA A 38 39.70 -11.46 -9.30
CA ALA A 38 39.81 -12.25 -10.53
C ALA A 38 39.34 -11.47 -11.78
N SER A 39 38.20 -10.76 -11.69
CA SER A 39 37.69 -9.92 -12.79
C SER A 39 38.62 -8.74 -13.10
N ILE A 40 39.15 -8.09 -12.05
CA ILE A 40 40.15 -7.03 -12.23
C ILE A 40 41.44 -7.56 -12.86
N GLN A 41 41.93 -8.72 -12.42
CA GLN A 41 43.15 -9.30 -12.95
C GLN A 41 42.98 -9.73 -14.42
N ALA A 42 41.87 -10.40 -14.75
CA ALA A 42 41.54 -10.82 -16.11
C ALA A 42 41.29 -9.64 -17.08
N ARG A 43 40.88 -8.47 -16.57
CA ARG A 43 40.62 -7.27 -17.40
C ARG A 43 41.81 -6.32 -17.43
N LEU A 44 42.20 -5.76 -16.28
CA LEU A 44 43.16 -4.65 -16.17
C LEU A 44 44.62 -5.11 -16.04
N LEU A 45 44.89 -6.37 -15.70
CA LEU A 45 46.24 -6.95 -15.58
C LEU A 45 46.47 -8.08 -16.61
N SER A 46 45.81 -7.96 -17.76
CA SER A 46 45.71 -8.97 -18.82
C SER A 46 46.89 -9.01 -19.80
N GLY A 47 47.96 -8.25 -19.55
CA GLY A 47 49.05 -8.00 -20.50
C GLY A 47 48.66 -7.14 -21.70
N ARG A 48 47.41 -6.63 -21.76
CA ARG A 48 46.90 -5.79 -22.85
C ARG A 48 46.44 -4.44 -22.32
N ALA A 49 46.65 -3.39 -23.12
CA ALA A 49 46.18 -2.05 -22.77
C ALA A 49 44.64 -1.97 -22.83
N GLN A 50 44.01 -1.44 -21.76
CA GLN A 50 42.56 -1.45 -21.58
C GLN A 50 42.05 -0.11 -21.07
N ARG A 51 41.01 0.46 -21.71
CA ARG A 51 40.45 1.77 -21.31
C ARG A 51 39.77 1.65 -19.95
N VAL A 52 40.16 2.51 -19.02
CA VAL A 52 39.60 2.57 -17.65
C VAL A 52 38.48 3.61 -17.59
N LYS A 53 38.76 4.88 -17.92
CA LYS A 53 37.78 5.97 -17.90
C LYS A 53 38.23 7.15 -18.78
N SER A 54 37.27 7.93 -19.30
CA SER A 54 37.51 9.17 -20.05
C SER A 54 37.09 10.41 -19.25
N PHE A 55 37.70 11.55 -19.58
CA PHE A 55 37.62 12.82 -18.85
C PHE A 55 37.60 14.00 -19.84
N PRO A 56 36.94 15.12 -19.49
CA PRO A 56 36.88 16.32 -20.34
C PRO A 56 38.12 17.23 -20.23
N THR A 57 39.02 16.97 -19.27
CA THR A 57 40.27 17.74 -19.08
C THR A 57 41.44 16.81 -18.75
N LEU A 58 42.65 17.22 -19.15
CA LEU A 58 43.88 16.45 -18.90
C LEU A 58 44.13 16.27 -17.40
N GLU A 59 43.96 17.34 -16.62
CA GLU A 59 44.15 17.35 -15.16
C GLU A 59 43.31 16.27 -14.45
N LYS A 60 42.04 16.10 -14.83
CA LYS A 60 41.19 15.03 -14.28
C LYS A 60 41.65 13.62 -14.69
N ALA A 61 42.20 13.46 -15.90
CA ALA A 61 42.79 12.19 -16.33
C ALA A 61 44.12 11.91 -15.61
N GLU A 62 44.92 12.93 -15.31
CA GLU A 62 46.18 12.81 -14.57
C GLU A 62 45.97 12.36 -13.13
N VAL A 63 45.02 12.94 -12.41
CA VAL A 63 44.64 12.50 -11.05
C VAL A 63 44.26 11.01 -11.03
N VAL A 64 43.47 10.54 -11.99
CA VAL A 64 43.04 9.12 -12.02
C VAL A 64 44.16 8.19 -12.49
N CYS A 65 44.98 8.60 -13.46
CA CYS A 65 46.15 7.82 -13.89
C CYS A 65 47.17 7.65 -12.75
N GLN A 66 47.43 8.71 -11.98
CA GLN A 66 48.32 8.65 -10.82
C GLN A 66 47.75 7.76 -9.70
N ARG A 67 46.43 7.81 -9.43
CA ARG A 67 45.78 6.94 -8.43
C ARG A 67 45.84 5.45 -8.80
N LEU A 68 45.75 5.10 -10.08
CA LEU A 68 45.93 3.70 -10.52
C LEU A 68 47.38 3.24 -10.35
N ARG A 69 48.35 4.12 -10.64
CA ARG A 69 49.78 3.83 -10.42
C ARG A 69 50.14 3.71 -8.94
N SER A 70 49.54 4.50 -8.04
CA SER A 70 49.83 4.43 -6.60
C SER A 70 49.36 3.12 -5.95
N ILE A 71 48.36 2.45 -6.54
CA ILE A 71 47.89 1.13 -6.11
C ILE A 71 48.55 -0.02 -6.90
N GLY A 72 49.61 0.29 -7.66
CA GLY A 72 50.46 -0.67 -8.36
C GLY A 72 50.00 -1.08 -9.76
N LEU A 73 48.97 -0.47 -10.35
CA LEU A 73 48.56 -0.73 -11.74
C LEU A 73 49.33 0.18 -12.71
N ASP A 74 50.03 -0.39 -13.70
CA ASP A 74 50.62 0.45 -14.75
C ASP A 74 49.51 0.99 -15.66
N ALA A 75 49.43 2.31 -15.76
CA ALA A 75 48.40 3.04 -16.49
C ALA A 75 49.01 4.21 -17.26
N VAL A 76 48.38 4.65 -18.36
CA VAL A 76 48.80 5.77 -19.21
C VAL A 76 47.60 6.59 -19.66
N ILE A 77 47.83 7.87 -19.98
CA ILE A 77 46.81 8.76 -20.54
C ILE A 77 47.01 8.84 -22.05
N ARG A 78 45.90 8.89 -22.80
CA ARG A 78 45.88 9.24 -24.21
C ARG A 78 44.89 10.37 -24.43
N GLU A 79 45.28 11.35 -25.22
CA GLU A 79 44.33 12.32 -25.77
C GLU A 79 43.44 11.60 -26.79
N LEU A 80 42.13 11.79 -26.68
CA LEU A 80 41.15 11.32 -27.64
C LEU A 80 40.89 12.48 -28.61
N LEU A 81 41.29 12.30 -29.86
CA LEU A 81 40.80 13.15 -30.94
C LEU A 81 39.29 12.94 -31.03
N VAL A 82 38.53 14.02 -30.84
CA VAL A 82 37.10 14.04 -31.11
C VAL A 82 36.94 14.21 -32.60
N GLU A 83 37.01 13.09 -33.34
CA GLU A 83 36.44 13.03 -34.68
C GLU A 83 34.94 13.30 -34.56
N SER A 84 34.39 14.10 -35.47
CA SER A 84 32.99 14.50 -35.44
C SER A 84 32.12 13.31 -35.79
N GLU A 85 31.42 12.76 -34.79
CA GLU A 85 30.37 11.76 -34.97
C GLU A 85 29.18 12.39 -35.73
N LEU A 86 29.26 12.35 -37.05
CA LEU A 86 28.16 12.58 -37.98
C LEU A 86 28.14 11.42 -38.98
N SER A 87 26.98 10.76 -39.07
CA SER A 87 26.64 9.68 -40.02
C SER A 87 27.36 8.33 -39.86
N GLU A 88 26.76 7.41 -39.10
CA GLU A 88 26.65 6.01 -39.54
C GLU A 88 25.37 5.30 -39.02
N HIS A 89 24.21 5.85 -39.40
CA HIS A 89 22.94 5.12 -39.44
C HIS A 89 22.38 5.17 -40.86
N ALA A 90 22.80 4.21 -41.69
CA ALA A 90 22.25 3.99 -43.02
C ALA A 90 21.69 2.56 -43.12
N SER A 91 20.39 2.45 -42.87
CA SER A 91 19.45 1.52 -43.53
C SER A 91 19.97 0.13 -43.95
N PHE A 92 19.68 -0.88 -43.12
CA PHE A 92 19.61 -2.27 -43.59
C PHE A 92 18.28 -2.44 -44.36
N ILE A 93 18.31 -2.33 -45.70
CA ILE A 93 17.19 -2.72 -46.57
C ILE A 93 17.57 -4.02 -47.27
N ILE A 94 16.73 -5.03 -47.10
CA ILE A 94 16.79 -6.30 -47.85
C ILE A 94 15.79 -6.20 -49.00
N PRO A 95 16.23 -6.20 -50.28
CA PRO A 95 15.39 -6.60 -51.39
C PRO A 95 15.62 -8.08 -51.70
N ASN A 96 14.54 -8.87 -51.67
CA ASN A 96 14.52 -10.18 -52.33
C ASN A 96 14.85 -10.01 -53.82
N THR A 97 15.67 -10.89 -54.37
CA THR A 97 15.66 -11.24 -55.79
C THR A 97 15.77 -12.76 -55.96
N ASP A 98 14.98 -13.26 -56.90
CA ASP A 98 14.67 -14.68 -57.04
C ASP A 98 15.80 -15.56 -57.60
N SER A 99 15.64 -16.86 -57.38
CA SER A 99 16.47 -17.92 -57.96
C SER A 99 16.41 -17.95 -59.50
N PRO A 100 17.53 -18.17 -60.21
CA PRO A 100 17.50 -18.51 -61.63
C PRO A 100 17.50 -20.03 -61.87
N LEU A 101 16.60 -20.49 -62.73
CA LEU A 101 16.67 -21.81 -63.36
C LEU A 101 17.73 -21.82 -64.48
N ILE A 102 18.60 -22.82 -64.44
CA ILE A 102 19.22 -23.59 -65.54
C ILE A 102 19.19 -22.94 -66.95
N LEU A 103 20.38 -22.65 -67.54
CA LEU A 103 20.89 -23.36 -68.74
C LEU A 103 22.22 -22.81 -69.31
N SER A 104 23.16 -23.76 -69.53
CA SER A 104 24.17 -23.87 -70.60
C SER A 104 25.24 -22.79 -70.90
N ASP A 105 26.46 -23.31 -70.99
CA ASP A 105 27.50 -23.06 -72.01
C ASP A 105 28.62 -22.00 -71.85
N SER A 106 29.79 -22.54 -71.46
CA SER A 106 31.00 -22.64 -72.32
C SER A 106 32.27 -21.85 -71.93
N SER A 107 33.40 -22.49 -72.24
CA SER A 107 34.80 -22.00 -72.24
C SER A 107 35.54 -21.80 -70.90
N SER A 108 36.41 -22.76 -70.61
CA SER A 108 37.57 -22.71 -69.69
C SER A 108 38.81 -22.12 -70.43
N PRO A 109 40.05 -22.19 -69.88
CA PRO A 109 40.68 -21.53 -68.72
C PRO A 109 41.92 -20.69 -69.26
N PRO A 110 43.15 -20.57 -68.67
CA PRO A 110 43.72 -20.88 -67.34
C PRO A 110 44.70 -19.83 -66.72
N SER A 111 45.29 -20.18 -65.55
CA SER A 111 46.63 -19.74 -65.03
C SER A 111 46.85 -18.25 -64.66
N SER A 112 47.76 -17.83 -63.77
CA SER A 112 48.68 -18.51 -62.82
C SER A 112 49.25 -17.50 -61.81
N ASP A 113 49.65 -17.98 -60.63
CA ASP A 113 50.79 -17.57 -59.76
C ASP A 113 51.13 -16.11 -59.35
N SER A 114 51.65 -16.06 -58.11
CA SER A 114 52.73 -15.19 -57.58
C SER A 114 52.44 -13.94 -56.71
N LEU A 115 53.13 -13.93 -55.56
CA LEU A 115 53.48 -12.82 -54.64
C LEU A 115 54.63 -11.97 -55.27
N PRO A 116 55.27 -10.92 -54.63
CA PRO A 116 55.12 -10.36 -53.28
C PRO A 116 55.22 -8.79 -53.17
N MET A 117 55.26 -8.28 -51.92
CA MET A 117 55.97 -7.08 -51.40
C MET A 117 56.10 -5.76 -52.21
N HIS A 118 55.68 -4.65 -51.58
CA HIS A 118 56.58 -3.55 -51.16
C HIS A 118 55.90 -2.63 -50.13
N ARG A 119 56.68 -2.04 -49.19
CA ARG A 119 56.23 -0.99 -48.27
C ARG A 119 57.43 -0.21 -47.74
N ASP A 120 57.46 1.10 -48.00
CA ASP A 120 58.66 1.92 -47.75
C ASP A 120 58.60 2.77 -46.45
N GLU A 121 59.76 2.76 -45.80
CA GLU A 121 60.49 3.69 -44.92
C GLU A 121 60.12 5.18 -44.62
N VAL A 122 60.74 5.68 -43.52
CA VAL A 122 61.22 7.08 -43.20
C VAL A 122 60.15 8.13 -42.76
N GLN A 123 60.29 9.04 -41.76
CA GLN A 123 61.18 9.30 -40.57
C GLN A 123 60.34 10.09 -39.50
N SER A 124 60.52 9.98 -38.17
CA SER A 124 61.54 10.51 -37.22
C SER A 124 61.56 12.04 -36.94
N SER A 125 61.36 12.44 -35.68
CA SER A 125 62.26 13.36 -34.92
C SER A 125 61.83 13.60 -33.44
N ALA A 126 62.81 13.99 -32.60
CA ALA A 126 62.74 14.43 -31.19
C ALA A 126 63.99 15.34 -30.94
N PRO A 127 64.49 15.70 -29.73
CA PRO A 127 63.98 15.64 -28.34
C PRO A 127 64.27 16.95 -27.51
N LYS A 128 64.01 16.98 -26.19
CA LYS A 128 65.00 17.40 -25.12
C LYS A 128 64.49 17.30 -23.67
N LYS A 129 65.41 17.46 -22.70
CA LYS A 129 65.31 16.95 -21.30
C LYS A 129 66.08 17.83 -20.29
N SER A 130 65.45 18.14 -19.14
CA SER A 130 66.02 18.67 -17.88
C SER A 130 64.89 18.72 -16.82
N SER A 131 65.05 18.75 -15.49
CA SER A 131 66.19 18.51 -14.57
C SER A 131 65.61 18.13 -13.17
N ARG A 132 66.34 18.28 -12.05
CA ARG A 132 65.84 18.04 -10.66
C ARG A 132 66.49 18.97 -9.61
N LYS A 133 65.77 19.18 -8.48
CA LYS A 133 66.25 19.21 -7.06
C LYS A 133 65.70 20.31 -6.10
N GLY A 134 64.72 21.13 -6.50
CA GLY A 134 64.09 22.10 -5.56
C GLY A 134 62.95 21.56 -4.67
N LEU A 135 62.21 20.54 -5.12
CA LEU A 135 60.87 20.22 -4.58
C LEU A 135 60.83 19.29 -3.35
N TYR A 136 61.97 18.73 -2.93
CA TYR A 136 62.00 17.69 -1.89
C TYR A 136 61.79 18.22 -0.45
N LEU A 137 61.87 19.54 -0.24
CA LEU A 137 61.52 20.15 1.05
C LEU A 137 60.01 20.42 1.17
N THR A 138 59.35 20.75 0.06
CA THR A 138 57.93 21.15 0.04
C THR A 138 56.97 19.96 0.10
N VAL A 139 57.31 18.85 -0.58
CA VAL A 139 56.45 17.64 -0.60
C VAL A 139 56.36 16.97 0.78
N GLY A 140 57.40 17.06 1.62
CA GLY A 140 57.38 16.51 2.99
C GLY A 140 56.34 17.17 3.91
N ILE A 141 56.11 18.48 3.72
CA ILE A 141 55.15 19.25 4.53
C ILE A 141 53.71 18.98 4.05
N VAL A 142 53.51 18.85 2.74
CA VAL A 142 52.18 18.55 2.15
C VAL A 142 51.73 17.11 2.42
N ALA A 143 52.65 16.14 2.41
CA ALA A 143 52.33 14.73 2.68
C ALA A 143 51.85 14.49 4.12
N LEU A 144 52.44 15.17 5.11
CA LEU A 144 51.99 15.08 6.51
C LEU A 144 50.62 15.73 6.72
N ALA A 145 50.33 16.84 6.03
CA ALA A 145 49.02 17.47 6.08
C ALA A 145 47.91 16.59 5.46
N ALA A 146 48.16 15.97 4.30
CA ALA A 146 47.16 15.15 3.61
C ALA A 146 46.84 13.83 4.33
N ILE A 147 47.84 13.18 4.95
CA ILE A 147 47.64 11.99 5.79
C ILE A 147 46.86 12.38 7.07
N GLY A 148 47.16 13.55 7.64
CA GLY A 148 46.39 14.12 8.74
C GLY A 148 44.91 14.34 8.39
N VAL A 149 44.61 14.91 7.21
CA VAL A 149 43.22 15.20 6.79
C VAL A 149 42.44 13.93 6.46
N PHE A 150 43.00 12.95 5.75
CA PHE A 150 42.28 11.70 5.46
C PHE A 150 42.11 10.82 6.70
N GLY A 151 43.12 10.77 7.58
CA GLY A 151 43.00 10.13 8.89
C GLY A 151 41.94 10.81 9.76
N ALA A 152 41.93 12.14 9.80
CA ALA A 152 40.92 12.92 10.51
C ALA A 152 39.52 12.72 9.95
N MET A 153 39.31 12.78 8.63
CA MET A 153 37.98 12.53 8.03
C MET A 153 37.52 11.09 8.29
N TYR A 154 38.39 10.08 8.13
CA TYR A 154 38.02 8.70 8.41
C TYR A 154 37.64 8.49 9.88
N TRP A 155 38.37 9.11 10.82
CA TRP A 155 38.09 9.08 12.26
C TRP A 155 36.90 9.96 12.67
N TRP A 156 36.56 11.00 11.90
CA TRP A 156 35.40 11.86 12.11
C TRP A 156 34.11 11.15 11.69
N PHE A 157 34.13 10.39 10.59
CA PHE A 157 32.98 9.59 10.10
C PHE A 157 32.91 8.17 10.69
N ASN A 158 34.02 7.63 11.21
CA ASN A 158 34.09 6.34 11.91
C ASN A 158 34.84 6.49 13.24
N PRO A 159 34.36 7.32 14.18
CA PRO A 159 34.92 7.34 15.51
C PRO A 159 34.73 5.96 16.14
N PRO A 160 35.68 5.45 16.95
CA PRO A 160 35.37 4.34 17.83
C PRO A 160 34.16 4.72 18.69
N LEU A 161 33.29 3.76 18.98
CA LEU A 161 32.13 4.01 19.83
C LEU A 161 32.58 4.70 21.12
N SER A 162 31.82 5.70 21.54
CA SER A 162 32.04 6.29 22.86
C SER A 162 31.97 5.17 23.90
N ARG A 163 32.82 5.25 24.92
CA ARG A 163 32.84 4.26 26.03
C ARG A 163 31.42 4.04 26.58
N LEU A 164 30.66 5.13 26.64
CA LEU A 164 29.24 5.20 27.00
C LEU A 164 28.32 4.35 26.10
N ALA A 165 28.46 4.41 24.79
CA ALA A 165 27.64 3.58 23.89
C ALA A 165 27.89 2.09 24.14
N SER A 166 29.14 1.69 24.33
CA SER A 166 29.50 0.31 24.69
C SER A 166 28.97 -0.10 26.08
N GLU A 167 29.08 0.77 27.08
CA GLU A 167 28.55 0.54 28.44
C GLU A 167 27.02 0.39 28.43
N ALA A 168 26.31 1.29 27.74
CA ALA A 168 24.86 1.27 27.59
C ALA A 168 24.35 0.03 26.86
N GLU A 169 24.92 -0.30 25.70
CA GLU A 169 24.54 -1.48 24.94
C GLU A 169 24.84 -2.76 25.73
N ARG A 170 26.00 -2.86 26.41
CA ARG A 170 26.32 -4.03 27.23
C ARG A 170 25.32 -4.23 28.37
N ALA A 171 24.93 -3.15 29.05
CA ALA A 171 23.88 -3.20 30.08
C ALA A 171 22.54 -3.73 29.51
N MET A 172 22.19 -3.41 28.25
CA MET A 172 21.01 -3.97 27.60
C MET A 172 21.12 -5.48 27.34
N PHE A 173 22.30 -6.02 27.04
CA PHE A 173 22.49 -7.47 26.83
C PHE A 173 22.57 -8.26 28.15
N ASP A 174 23.14 -7.67 29.21
CA ASP A 174 23.24 -8.31 30.53
C ASP A 174 21.87 -8.52 31.22
N ASN A 175 20.82 -7.79 30.80
CA ASN A 175 19.45 -7.99 31.29
C ASN A 175 18.74 -9.27 30.76
N GLY A 176 19.42 -10.13 30.01
CA GLY A 176 19.15 -11.58 29.94
C GLY A 176 17.92 -12.09 29.17
N GLU A 177 16.84 -11.32 29.00
CA GLU A 177 15.68 -11.76 28.20
C GLU A 177 15.99 -11.71 26.69
N PRO A 178 15.34 -12.54 25.84
CA PRO A 178 15.31 -12.31 24.40
C PRO A 178 14.51 -11.03 24.06
N GLY A 179 14.93 -10.31 23.03
CA GLY A 179 14.26 -9.07 22.61
C GLY A 179 14.91 -8.41 21.40
N LEU A 180 14.26 -7.34 20.92
CA LEU A 180 14.77 -6.45 19.89
C LEU A 180 15.65 -5.38 20.56
N VAL A 181 16.94 -5.35 20.22
CA VAL A 181 17.87 -4.29 20.61
C VAL A 181 18.08 -3.37 19.41
N ILE A 182 17.96 -2.07 19.62
CA ILE A 182 18.16 -1.00 18.63
C ILE A 182 19.23 -0.06 19.19
N ALA A 183 20.20 0.33 18.38
CA ALA A 183 21.15 1.40 18.68
C ALA A 183 21.17 2.42 17.55
N ALA A 184 21.29 3.69 17.90
CA ALA A 184 21.39 4.81 16.97
C ALA A 184 22.52 5.76 17.39
N ASN A 185 23.43 6.05 16.45
CA ASN A 185 24.53 6.98 16.61
C ASN A 185 24.07 8.40 16.23
N LEU A 186 23.42 9.08 17.18
CA LEU A 186 22.78 10.37 16.96
C LEU A 186 23.77 11.47 16.52
N ASP A 187 25.00 11.43 17.01
CA ASP A 187 26.09 12.33 16.56
C ASP A 187 26.42 12.14 15.08
N GLN A 188 26.59 10.90 14.60
CA GLN A 188 26.84 10.63 13.19
C GLN A 188 25.63 10.96 12.30
N ILE A 189 24.40 10.67 12.76
CA ILE A 189 23.18 11.06 12.05
C ILE A 189 23.11 12.58 11.89
N ARG A 190 23.42 13.36 12.93
CA ARG A 190 23.46 14.82 12.88
C ARG A 190 24.55 15.35 11.94
N LYS A 191 25.75 14.76 11.98
CA LYS A 191 26.85 15.09 11.06
C LYS A 191 26.49 14.80 9.60
N LEU A 192 25.80 13.69 9.33
CA LEU A 192 25.35 13.32 7.99
C LEU A 192 24.24 14.27 7.49
N ALA A 193 23.26 14.61 8.33
CA ALA A 193 22.21 15.57 8.00
C ALA A 193 22.81 16.94 7.65
N ASN A 194 23.72 17.46 8.48
CA ASN A 194 24.42 18.72 8.22
C ASN A 194 25.32 18.67 6.97
N PHE A 195 25.82 17.50 6.58
CA PHE A 195 26.63 17.34 5.35
C PHE A 195 25.78 17.25 4.07
N ALA A 196 24.52 16.80 4.19
CA ALA A 196 23.61 16.68 3.06
C ALA A 196 23.04 18.03 2.59
N ASP A 197 23.26 19.12 3.34
CA ASP A 197 22.71 20.47 3.11
C ASP A 197 21.17 20.50 2.99
N ALA A 198 20.53 19.46 3.51
CA ALA A 198 19.09 19.37 3.65
C ALA A 198 18.71 19.93 5.02
N ASP A 199 17.81 20.92 5.05
CA ASP A 199 17.12 21.35 6.28
C ASP A 199 16.58 20.10 6.97
N ALA A 200 17.17 19.79 8.13
CA ALA A 200 17.37 18.42 8.60
C ALA A 200 16.18 17.49 8.28
N VAL A 201 16.33 16.68 7.21
CA VAL A 201 15.32 15.72 6.73
C VAL A 201 14.76 15.03 7.96
N PRO A 202 13.43 15.07 8.19
CA PRO A 202 12.94 14.92 9.54
C PRO A 202 12.87 13.43 9.92
N ILE A 203 14.04 12.90 10.26
CA ILE A 203 14.23 11.75 11.16
C ILE A 203 13.54 12.05 12.49
N THR A 204 13.45 13.34 12.86
CA THR A 204 12.50 13.84 13.85
C THR A 204 11.06 13.46 13.49
N THR A 205 10.51 13.68 12.29
CA THR A 205 9.13 13.28 11.93
C THR A 205 8.85 11.79 12.15
N TYR A 206 9.79 10.90 11.83
CA TYR A 206 9.65 9.47 12.10
C TYR A 206 9.73 9.10 13.60
N MET A 207 10.41 9.90 14.42
CA MET A 207 10.40 9.78 15.89
C MET A 207 9.33 10.66 16.58
N SER A 208 8.74 11.66 15.90
CA SER A 208 7.86 12.70 16.46
C SER A 208 6.39 12.30 16.43
N SER A 209 6.15 11.06 16.84
CA SER A 209 5.00 10.85 17.71
C SER A 209 5.28 11.65 19.00
N ASN A 210 4.85 12.92 19.04
CA ASN A 210 4.96 13.81 20.22
C ASN A 210 4.27 13.24 21.48
N ASN A 211 3.60 12.09 21.33
CA ASN A 211 2.96 11.28 22.36
C ASN A 211 3.90 10.25 23.03
N THR A 212 5.10 10.00 22.48
CA THR A 212 6.09 9.10 23.09
C THR A 212 7.22 9.88 23.76
N LEU A 213 7.70 9.36 24.89
CA LEU A 213 8.78 9.98 25.67
C LEU A 213 10.07 10.14 24.84
N LEU A 214 10.42 9.16 24.02
CA LEU A 214 11.56 9.26 23.09
C LEU A 214 11.33 10.33 22.02
N GLY A 215 10.10 10.46 21.48
CA GLY A 215 9.75 11.54 20.55
C GLY A 215 9.83 12.92 21.19
N THR A 216 9.40 13.08 22.44
CA THR A 216 9.56 14.32 23.22
C THR A 216 11.03 14.70 23.40
N LEU A 217 11.88 13.72 23.75
CA LEU A 217 13.32 13.93 23.92
C LEU A 217 14.01 14.28 22.58
N ALA A 218 13.68 13.59 21.50
CA ALA A 218 14.23 13.83 20.16
C ALA A 218 13.74 15.13 19.50
N GLY A 219 12.51 15.56 19.79
CA GLY A 219 11.94 16.82 19.29
C GLY A 219 12.49 18.07 20.00
N SER A 220 13.07 17.93 21.19
CA SER A 220 13.73 19.03 21.88
C SER A 220 15.15 19.24 21.33
N LYS A 221 15.36 20.33 20.57
CA LYS A 221 16.67 20.67 19.98
C LYS A 221 17.82 20.61 21.00
N GLN A 222 17.62 21.16 22.19
CA GLN A 222 18.62 21.18 23.27
C GLN A 222 18.99 19.77 23.74
N LEU A 223 18.00 18.88 23.94
CA LEU A 223 18.26 17.52 24.39
C LEU A 223 18.81 16.63 23.29
N PHE A 224 18.33 16.82 22.06
CA PHE A 224 18.89 16.16 20.89
C PHE A 224 20.35 16.55 20.68
N GLU A 225 20.69 17.83 20.82
CA GLU A 225 22.07 18.33 20.71
C GLU A 225 23.00 17.73 21.79
N SER A 226 22.53 17.60 23.03
CA SER A 226 23.24 16.94 24.15
C SER A 226 23.34 15.42 24.04
N SER A 227 22.54 14.77 23.19
CA SER A 227 22.51 13.31 23.04
C SER A 227 23.51 12.83 21.97
N ASN A 228 24.38 11.90 22.33
CA ASN A 228 25.39 11.34 21.43
C ASN A 228 24.99 9.97 20.85
N HIS A 229 24.34 9.14 21.66
CA HIS A 229 23.94 7.78 21.30
C HIS A 229 22.62 7.41 21.99
N LEU A 230 21.80 6.60 21.33
CA LEU A 230 20.55 6.07 21.86
C LEU A 230 20.53 4.55 21.69
N THR A 231 20.35 3.82 22.80
CA THR A 231 20.10 2.38 22.78
C THR A 231 18.68 2.13 23.30
N VAL A 232 17.85 1.42 22.55
CA VAL A 232 16.49 1.00 22.94
C VAL A 232 16.44 -0.52 22.93
N ARG A 233 15.77 -1.11 23.91
CA ARG A 233 15.51 -2.54 24.00
C ARG A 233 14.03 -2.76 24.25
N ILE A 234 13.41 -3.58 23.41
CA ILE A 234 12.01 -3.97 23.53
C ILE A 234 11.99 -5.47 23.82
N SER A 235 11.61 -5.87 25.03
CA SER A 235 11.38 -7.28 25.36
C SER A 235 9.89 -7.61 25.31
N ALA A 236 9.59 -8.72 24.64
CA ALA A 236 8.29 -9.36 24.71
C ALA A 236 8.27 -10.26 25.96
N ASP A 237 7.34 -10.03 26.88
CA ASP A 237 7.19 -10.87 28.07
C ASP A 237 6.66 -12.25 27.65
N GLN A 238 7.54 -13.23 27.51
CA GLN A 238 7.20 -14.57 27.04
C GLN A 238 6.45 -15.42 28.10
N SER A 239 6.18 -14.87 29.30
CA SER A 239 5.80 -15.68 30.46
C SER A 239 4.30 -15.97 30.63
N ARG A 240 3.42 -15.50 29.74
CA ARG A 240 1.96 -15.58 29.94
C ARG A 240 1.16 -16.13 28.75
N SER A 241 0.03 -16.77 29.09
CA SER A 241 -0.92 -17.32 28.14
C SER A 241 -1.65 -16.22 27.37
N ALA A 242 -2.13 -16.56 26.16
CA ALA A 242 -2.79 -15.62 25.24
C ALA A 242 -4.00 -14.84 25.80
N ALA A 243 -4.57 -15.27 26.95
CA ALA A 243 -5.65 -14.54 27.62
C ALA A 243 -5.18 -13.29 28.40
N ASP A 244 -3.88 -13.21 28.75
CA ASP A 244 -3.26 -12.09 29.47
C ASP A 244 -2.49 -11.12 28.53
N ALA A 245 -2.58 -11.32 27.21
CA ALA A 245 -1.76 -10.68 26.18
C ALA A 245 -1.88 -9.14 26.06
N ALA A 246 -2.76 -8.51 26.85
CA ALA A 246 -2.79 -7.06 27.06
C ALA A 246 -1.63 -6.54 27.95
N SER A 247 -0.79 -7.42 28.51
CA SER A 247 0.42 -7.02 29.22
C SER A 247 1.44 -6.35 28.27
N LYS A 248 1.54 -5.02 28.39
CA LYS A 248 2.41 -4.15 27.57
C LYS A 248 3.83 -4.71 27.44
N SER A 249 4.36 -4.71 26.21
CA SER A 249 5.78 -4.98 25.94
C SER A 249 6.66 -4.03 26.75
N LYS A 250 7.71 -4.56 27.38
CA LYS A 250 8.59 -3.75 28.24
C LYS A 250 9.58 -3.00 27.35
N VAL A 251 9.47 -1.68 27.35
CA VAL A 251 10.40 -0.79 26.64
C VAL A 251 11.39 -0.22 27.64
N MET A 252 12.66 -0.55 27.42
CA MET A 252 13.79 0.06 28.12
C MET A 252 14.60 0.89 27.12
N ALA A 253 15.06 2.07 27.52
CA ALA A 253 16.00 2.85 26.72
C ALA A 253 17.10 3.44 27.59
N ILE A 254 18.30 3.52 27.01
CA ILE A 254 19.43 4.28 27.53
C ILE A 254 19.80 5.31 26.47
N VAL A 255 19.58 6.59 26.79
CA VAL A 255 20.18 7.69 26.02
C VAL A 255 21.52 8.01 26.66
N SER A 256 22.57 8.19 25.88
CA SER A 256 23.93 8.50 26.36
C SER A 256 24.38 9.85 25.81
N GLY A 257 24.88 10.73 26.70
CA GLY A 257 25.11 12.14 26.39
C GLY A 257 25.37 12.99 27.64
N GLU A 258 25.62 14.28 27.43
CA GLU A 258 25.85 15.24 28.51
C GLU A 258 24.53 15.82 29.01
N PHE A 259 23.84 15.08 29.88
CA PHE A 259 22.52 15.46 30.40
C PHE A 259 22.63 16.34 31.65
N ILE A 260 22.17 17.59 31.53
CA ILE A 260 21.90 18.45 32.69
C ILE A 260 20.51 18.09 33.22
N GLU A 261 20.46 17.59 34.46
CA GLU A 261 19.23 17.10 35.11
C GLU A 261 18.09 18.15 35.08
N SER A 262 18.38 19.42 35.41
CA SER A 262 17.39 20.51 35.36
C SER A 262 16.81 20.72 33.97
N ASP A 263 17.62 20.61 32.92
CA ASP A 263 17.23 20.94 31.56
C ASP A 263 16.29 19.85 31.02
N VAL A 264 16.65 18.58 31.23
CA VAL A 264 15.81 17.43 30.88
C VAL A 264 14.48 17.48 31.63
N ILE A 265 14.49 17.72 32.94
CA ILE A 265 13.25 17.85 33.72
C ILE A 265 12.39 19.03 33.22
N SER A 266 12.97 20.20 32.97
CA SER A 266 12.23 21.37 32.45
C SER A 266 11.59 21.17 31.07
N VAL A 267 12.12 20.24 30.26
CA VAL A 267 11.51 19.82 28.99
C VAL A 267 10.38 18.83 29.24
N LEU A 268 10.58 17.86 30.14
CA LEU A 268 9.58 16.83 30.45
C LEU A 268 8.36 17.39 31.20
N GLU A 269 8.54 18.37 32.08
CA GLU A 269 7.47 19.08 32.79
C GLU A 269 6.47 19.78 31.84
N LYS A 270 6.84 19.99 30.56
CA LYS A 270 5.93 20.53 29.53
C LYS A 270 4.93 19.50 28.99
N PHE A 271 5.16 18.20 29.24
CA PHE A 271 4.39 17.09 28.66
C PHE A 271 3.95 16.03 29.70
N TYR A 272 4.58 16.01 30.88
CA TYR A 272 4.38 15.03 31.94
C TYR A 272 4.34 15.71 33.32
N SER A 273 3.56 15.14 34.24
CA SER A 273 3.76 15.32 35.68
C SER A 273 5.04 14.58 36.05
N VAL A 274 6.00 15.31 36.61
CA VAL A 274 7.29 14.76 37.02
C VAL A 274 7.33 14.66 38.55
N GLU A 275 7.26 13.44 39.08
CA GLU A 275 7.38 13.18 40.52
C GLU A 275 8.75 12.57 40.84
N LYS A 276 9.41 13.03 41.90
CA LYS A 276 10.72 12.49 42.29
C LYS A 276 10.56 11.20 43.11
N ALA A 277 10.73 10.06 42.44
CA ALA A 277 10.59 8.72 43.02
C ALA A 277 11.85 8.23 43.78
N GLY A 278 13.00 8.89 43.63
CA GLY A 278 14.23 8.53 44.34
C GLY A 278 15.40 9.47 44.08
N ASP A 279 16.60 9.10 44.51
CA ASP A 279 17.79 9.85 44.13
C ASP A 279 18.04 9.74 42.62
N LYS A 280 18.08 10.90 41.94
CA LYS A 280 18.11 11.06 40.48
C LYS A 280 17.08 10.24 39.71
N THR A 281 15.98 9.83 40.33
CA THR A 281 14.94 8.98 39.73
C THR A 281 13.59 9.68 39.78
N TYR A 282 12.93 9.74 38.64
CA TYR A 282 11.68 10.49 38.44
C TYR A 282 10.65 9.60 37.77
N GLN A 283 9.44 9.58 38.33
CA GLN A 283 8.27 8.98 37.72
C GLN A 283 7.56 10.03 36.89
N LEU A 284 7.30 9.69 35.63
CA LEU A 284 6.59 10.51 34.66
C LEU A 284 5.17 9.97 34.54
N SER A 285 4.19 10.78 34.91
CA SER A 285 2.77 10.47 34.72
C SER A 285 2.20 11.50 33.75
N ARG A 286 1.65 11.09 32.61
CA ARG A 286 1.17 12.02 31.58
C ARG A 286 0.09 12.95 32.16
N THR A 287 0.35 14.26 32.21
CA THR A 287 -0.53 15.27 32.82
C THR A 287 -1.78 15.46 31.96
N LYS A 288 -2.98 15.39 32.55
CA LYS A 288 -4.23 15.74 31.85
C LYS A 288 -4.37 17.25 31.58
N GLU A 289 -3.71 18.09 32.38
CA GLU A 289 -4.03 19.54 32.48
C GLU A 289 -3.21 20.44 31.54
N LEU A 290 -2.06 20.00 31.00
CA LEU A 290 -1.20 20.85 30.15
C LEU A 290 -1.72 21.03 28.69
N PHE A 291 -2.92 20.55 28.41
CA PHE A 291 -3.56 20.60 27.09
C PHE A 291 -4.67 21.66 26.98
N GLU A 292 -4.89 22.49 28.02
CA GLU A 292 -5.95 23.53 28.06
C GLU A 292 -5.78 24.70 27.07
N GLY A 293 -4.73 24.72 26.24
CA GLY A 293 -4.52 25.71 25.18
C GLY A 293 -4.73 25.14 23.77
N ASN A 294 -5.99 25.01 23.31
CA ASN A 294 -6.39 24.57 21.95
C ASN A 294 -5.84 23.22 21.44
N ILE A 295 -5.10 22.46 22.25
CA ILE A 295 -4.53 21.16 21.87
C ILE A 295 -5.32 20.07 22.57
N CYS A 296 -6.50 19.80 22.03
CA CYS A 296 -7.11 18.47 22.01
C CYS A 296 -7.60 17.84 23.33
N PRO A 297 -8.94 17.81 23.56
CA PRO A 297 -9.52 16.90 24.55
C PRO A 297 -9.34 15.45 24.06
N ILE A 298 -8.40 14.73 24.66
CA ILE A 298 -8.32 13.27 24.53
C ILE A 298 -9.63 12.70 25.10
N ASP A 299 -10.33 11.90 24.30
CA ASP A 299 -11.58 11.24 24.70
C ASP A 299 -11.38 10.56 26.08
N PRO A 300 -12.18 10.90 27.10
CA PRO A 300 -11.97 10.39 28.45
C PRO A 300 -12.08 8.85 28.52
N SER A 301 -12.73 8.19 27.56
CA SER A 301 -12.75 6.71 27.44
C SER A 301 -11.37 6.12 27.11
N LEU A 302 -10.55 6.81 26.30
CA LEU A 302 -9.16 6.44 26.00
C LEU A 302 -8.20 6.75 27.17
N SER A 303 -8.67 7.39 28.25
CA SER A 303 -7.83 7.88 29.35
C SER A 303 -7.68 6.91 30.55
N SER A 304 -8.09 5.64 30.39
CA SER A 304 -8.22 4.68 31.49
C SER A 304 -6.92 4.03 31.97
N THR A 305 -5.82 4.09 31.19
CA THR A 305 -4.47 3.75 31.72
C THR A 305 -3.56 4.96 31.62
N ALA A 306 -3.30 5.60 32.77
CA ALA A 306 -2.24 6.59 32.88
C ALA A 306 -0.91 5.87 32.60
N GLU A 307 -0.27 6.18 31.47
CA GLU A 307 1.05 5.64 31.18
C GLU A 307 2.05 6.28 32.14
N THR A 308 2.43 5.51 33.15
CA THR A 308 3.60 5.79 33.97
C THR A 308 4.83 5.32 33.22
N ARG A 309 5.85 6.18 33.16
CA ARG A 309 7.23 5.81 32.82
C ARG A 309 8.12 6.22 33.98
N VAL A 310 9.30 5.64 34.09
CA VAL A 310 10.29 6.04 35.09
C VAL A 310 11.62 6.32 34.40
N ILE A 311 12.22 7.45 34.73
CA ILE A 311 13.53 7.86 34.24
C ILE A 311 14.54 7.97 35.39
N ARG A 312 15.82 7.74 35.07
CA ARG A 312 16.92 7.89 36.04
C ARG A 312 18.18 8.42 35.37
N PHE A 313 18.81 9.41 35.99
CA PHE A 313 20.12 9.90 35.56
C PHE A 313 21.22 9.08 36.25
N SER A 314 22.04 8.38 35.47
CA SER A 314 23.19 7.62 35.97
C SER A 314 24.44 8.00 35.17
N GLY A 315 25.31 8.83 35.76
CA GLY A 315 26.47 9.38 35.07
C GLY A 315 26.08 10.16 33.80
N GLU A 316 26.62 9.73 32.66
CA GLU A 316 26.37 10.30 31.32
C GLU A 316 25.25 9.55 30.58
N HIS A 317 24.36 8.89 31.33
CA HIS A 317 23.22 8.13 30.82
C HIS A 317 21.88 8.60 31.41
N LEU A 318 20.88 8.70 30.54
CA LEU A 318 19.47 8.82 30.88
C LEU A 318 18.82 7.45 30.65
N LEU A 319 18.52 6.76 31.74
CA LEU A 319 17.79 5.49 31.76
C LEU A 319 16.29 5.77 31.70
N ILE A 320 15.56 4.97 30.93
CA ILE A 320 14.11 5.07 30.72
C ILE A 320 13.53 3.65 30.78
N ALA A 321 12.47 3.45 31.55
CA ALA A 321 11.72 2.19 31.59
C ALA A 321 10.23 2.42 31.90
N ASP A 322 9.42 1.38 31.76
CA ASP A 322 8.00 1.42 32.11
C ASP A 322 7.74 1.41 33.62
N ASP A 323 8.62 0.79 34.40
CA ASP A 323 8.50 0.70 35.86
C ASP A 323 9.86 0.79 36.58
N VAL A 324 9.79 1.00 37.91
CA VAL A 324 10.96 1.19 38.78
C VAL A 324 11.84 -0.07 38.87
N SER A 325 11.26 -1.27 38.75
CA SER A 325 11.99 -2.54 38.85
C SER A 325 12.82 -2.84 37.60
N ALA A 326 12.26 -2.59 36.41
CA ALA A 326 13.00 -2.64 35.15
C ALA A 326 14.17 -1.62 35.16
N LEU A 327 13.89 -0.40 35.63
CA LEU A 327 14.91 0.64 35.76
C LEU A 327 16.04 0.29 36.75
N ALA A 328 15.70 -0.38 37.86
CA ALA A 328 16.67 -0.85 38.84
C ALA A 328 17.56 -1.97 38.26
N SER A 329 16.99 -2.91 37.52
CA SER A 329 17.73 -3.98 36.81
C SER A 329 18.70 -3.40 35.78
N LEU A 330 18.22 -2.42 35.00
CA LEU A 330 19.01 -1.69 34.01
C LEU A 330 20.17 -0.93 34.66
N ASN A 331 19.92 -0.19 35.74
CA ASN A 331 20.95 0.50 36.50
C ASN A 331 21.99 -0.47 37.10
N SER A 332 21.56 -1.60 37.70
CA SER A 332 22.51 -2.58 38.24
C SER A 332 23.39 -3.23 37.18
N SER A 333 22.86 -3.41 35.95
CA SER A 333 23.61 -3.95 34.82
C SER A 333 24.64 -2.96 34.28
N LEU A 334 24.36 -1.66 34.38
CA LEU A 334 25.28 -0.58 34.02
C LEU A 334 26.41 -0.42 35.07
N ASP A 335 26.07 -0.46 36.36
CA ASP A 335 27.02 -0.32 37.48
C ASP A 335 27.91 -1.58 37.67
N SER A 336 27.44 -2.75 37.23
CA SER A 336 28.12 -4.04 37.43
C SER A 336 27.83 -5.00 36.26
N PRO A 337 28.42 -4.75 35.08
CA PRO A 337 28.16 -5.55 33.89
C PRO A 337 28.54 -7.01 34.09
N GLY A 338 27.64 -7.89 33.65
CA GLY A 338 27.71 -9.32 33.84
C GLY A 338 28.79 -10.00 33.00
N SER A 339 29.07 -11.25 33.34
CA SER A 339 29.91 -12.15 32.53
C SER A 339 29.09 -13.02 31.57
N ALA A 340 27.79 -13.17 31.79
CA ALA A 340 26.94 -14.15 31.11
C ALA A 340 26.60 -13.76 29.66
N SER A 341 26.53 -12.46 29.33
CA SER A 341 26.15 -11.99 27.98
C SER A 341 27.34 -11.76 27.03
N ALA A 342 28.59 -11.89 27.49
CA ALA A 342 29.77 -11.36 26.79
C ALA A 342 29.91 -11.85 25.33
N ALA A 343 29.50 -13.08 25.01
CA ALA A 343 29.49 -13.60 23.64
C ALA A 343 28.38 -12.97 22.78
N ALA A 344 27.17 -12.81 23.32
CA ALA A 344 26.05 -12.17 22.63
C ALA A 344 26.32 -10.67 22.41
N TYR A 345 26.81 -9.97 23.44
CA TYR A 345 27.25 -8.58 23.30
C TYR A 345 28.38 -8.43 22.29
N SER A 346 29.40 -9.31 22.30
CA SER A 346 30.48 -9.26 21.30
C SER A 346 29.98 -9.53 19.87
N SER A 347 28.97 -10.39 19.71
CA SER A 347 28.33 -10.65 18.41
C SER A 347 27.55 -9.42 17.92
N TRP A 348 26.77 -8.80 18.81
CA TRP A 348 26.07 -7.55 18.54
C TRP A 348 27.03 -6.38 18.24
N GLU A 349 28.10 -6.23 19.01
CA GLU A 349 29.09 -5.16 18.81
C GLU A 349 29.81 -5.28 17.46
N ALA A 350 30.11 -6.52 17.04
CA ALA A 350 30.62 -6.81 15.70
C ALA A 350 29.57 -6.55 14.61
N TYR A 351 28.30 -6.90 14.87
CA TYR A 351 27.18 -6.69 13.95
C TYR A 351 26.89 -5.21 13.68
N ARG A 352 26.69 -4.45 14.78
CA ARG A 352 26.38 -3.01 14.81
C ARG A 352 27.55 -2.18 14.30
N GLY A 353 28.79 -2.61 14.56
CA GLY A 353 30.00 -1.98 14.00
C GLY A 353 29.99 -0.46 14.14
N THR A 354 30.10 0.24 13.01
CA THR A 354 30.03 1.72 12.89
C THR A 354 28.72 2.20 12.25
N ALA A 355 27.65 1.41 12.29
CA ALA A 355 26.36 1.77 11.70
C ALA A 355 25.77 3.03 12.34
N LEU A 356 25.03 3.80 11.54
CA LEU A 356 24.25 4.96 11.98
C LEU A 356 23.07 4.52 12.85
N ILE A 357 22.41 3.44 12.42
CA ILE A 357 21.34 2.75 13.15
C ILE A 357 21.60 1.26 12.98
N ALA A 358 21.46 0.48 14.05
CA ALA A 358 21.37 -0.97 13.97
C ALA A 358 20.21 -1.44 14.84
N ALA A 359 19.52 -2.47 14.39
CA ALA A 359 18.52 -3.21 15.14
C ALA A 359 18.83 -4.69 15.00
N GLN A 360 18.83 -5.46 16.07
CA GLN A 360 18.98 -6.91 16.02
C GLN A 360 18.04 -7.56 17.03
N MET A 361 17.45 -8.65 16.58
CA MET A 361 16.56 -9.47 17.38
C MET A 361 17.17 -10.85 17.54
N SER A 362 17.37 -11.24 18.79
CA SER A 362 17.73 -12.60 19.18
C SER A 362 16.46 -13.42 19.36
N ASN A 363 16.48 -14.70 18.94
CA ASN A 363 15.37 -15.65 19.11
C ASN A 363 14.08 -15.24 18.35
N PHE A 364 14.15 -15.23 17.02
CA PHE A 364 13.06 -14.85 16.12
C PHE A 364 11.75 -15.65 16.32
N ALA A 365 11.85 -16.88 16.85
CA ALA A 365 10.71 -17.77 17.10
C ALA A 365 9.60 -17.17 18.01
N ALA A 366 9.89 -16.08 18.72
CA ALA A 366 8.96 -15.38 19.61
C ALA A 366 7.92 -14.49 18.90
N LEU A 367 8.11 -14.10 17.63
CA LEU A 367 7.24 -13.13 16.94
C LEU A 367 6.39 -13.72 15.79
N ARG A 368 6.09 -15.02 15.82
CA ARG A 368 5.45 -15.76 14.70
C ARG A 368 4.10 -15.22 14.24
N ASP A 369 3.38 -14.46 15.07
CA ASP A 369 1.98 -14.09 14.81
C ASP A 369 1.77 -12.70 14.20
N ASP A 370 2.79 -11.83 14.17
CA ASP A 370 2.68 -10.52 13.53
C ASP A 370 2.79 -10.59 11.98
N LEU A 371 2.11 -9.66 11.29
CA LEU A 371 2.08 -9.57 9.84
C LEU A 371 3.47 -9.33 9.23
N ALA A 372 4.28 -8.46 9.83
CA ALA A 372 5.64 -8.19 9.33
C ALA A 372 6.52 -9.44 9.46
N SER A 373 6.39 -10.17 10.57
CA SER A 373 7.05 -11.46 10.76
C SER A 373 6.60 -12.49 9.73
N ARG A 374 5.29 -12.59 9.42
CA ARG A 374 4.77 -13.51 8.40
C ARG A 374 5.27 -13.17 7.00
N MET A 375 5.39 -11.88 6.65
CA MET A 375 6.00 -11.44 5.39
C MET A 375 7.48 -11.81 5.29
N LEU A 376 8.27 -11.57 6.35
CA LEU A 376 9.68 -11.99 6.41
C LEU A 376 9.84 -13.51 6.32
N LEU A 377 8.98 -14.27 7.02
CA LEU A 377 9.01 -15.73 7.01
C LEU A 377 8.63 -16.33 5.64
N GLY A 378 7.72 -15.69 4.90
CA GLY A 378 7.40 -16.09 3.53
C GLY A 378 8.61 -16.09 2.58
N ALA A 379 9.65 -15.28 2.87
CA ALA A 379 10.89 -15.23 2.12
C ALA A 379 12.03 -16.12 2.69
N LEU A 380 11.95 -16.50 3.97
CA LEU A 380 13.03 -17.17 4.71
C LEU A 380 12.77 -18.65 5.04
N GLY A 381 11.55 -19.17 4.84
CA GLY A 381 11.24 -20.58 5.10
C GLY A 381 10.89 -20.87 6.56
N ASP A 382 11.43 -21.94 7.15
CA ASP A 382 11.07 -22.33 8.53
C ASP A 382 11.66 -21.35 9.58
N PRO A 383 10.82 -20.62 10.35
CA PRO A 383 11.28 -19.73 11.43
C PRO A 383 12.23 -20.40 12.42
N LYS A 384 12.13 -21.71 12.63
CA LYS A 384 12.90 -22.43 13.65
C LYS A 384 14.40 -22.48 13.37
N SER A 385 14.81 -22.28 12.12
CA SER A 385 16.22 -22.22 11.74
C SER A 385 16.84 -20.84 11.91
N VAL A 386 16.08 -19.77 12.17
CA VAL A 386 16.63 -18.41 12.24
C VAL A 386 16.96 -18.06 13.69
N GLU A 387 18.25 -17.90 14.00
CA GLU A 387 18.71 -17.52 15.34
C GLU A 387 18.60 -16.02 15.58
N GLN A 388 18.99 -15.22 14.59
CA GLN A 388 19.00 -13.76 14.66
C GLN A 388 18.59 -13.13 13.33
N ILE A 389 17.83 -12.04 13.41
CA ILE A 389 17.65 -11.11 12.28
C ILE A 389 18.08 -9.73 12.74
N GLY A 390 18.90 -9.06 11.94
CA GLY A 390 19.27 -7.67 12.13
C GLY A 390 18.96 -6.80 10.91
N VAL A 391 18.74 -5.52 11.15
CA VAL A 391 18.71 -4.47 10.14
C VAL A 391 19.69 -3.40 10.57
N ARG A 392 20.63 -2.99 9.72
CA ARG A 392 21.52 -1.85 9.98
C ARG A 392 21.53 -0.85 8.83
N VAL A 393 21.83 0.40 9.16
CA VAL A 393 21.95 1.52 8.24
C VAL A 393 23.36 2.08 8.38
N ASP A 394 24.21 1.78 7.40
CA ASP A 394 25.58 2.26 7.32
C ASP A 394 25.64 3.57 6.54
N SER A 395 26.63 4.44 6.84
CA SER A 395 26.95 5.55 5.93
C SER A 395 27.66 5.01 4.68
N ALA A 396 27.30 5.54 3.50
CA ALA A 396 27.93 5.19 2.23
C ALA A 396 28.65 6.42 1.64
N PRO A 397 29.80 6.85 2.22
CA PRO A 397 30.43 8.14 1.90
C PRO A 397 30.94 8.23 0.46
N LEU A 398 31.30 7.10 -0.16
CA LEU A 398 31.75 7.07 -1.55
C LEU A 398 30.62 7.31 -2.56
N SER A 399 29.39 6.93 -2.23
CA SER A 399 28.18 7.14 -3.04
C SER A 399 27.32 8.32 -2.56
N ARG A 400 27.77 9.04 -1.51
CA ARG A 400 27.05 10.14 -0.85
C ARG A 400 25.63 9.73 -0.43
N GLY A 401 25.53 8.58 0.23
CA GLY A 401 24.24 8.00 0.60
C GLY A 401 24.30 7.19 1.88
N ILE A 402 23.31 6.30 2.04
CA ILE A 402 23.23 5.31 3.12
C ILE A 402 23.13 3.91 2.52
N ALA A 403 23.56 2.89 3.25
CA ALA A 403 23.34 1.50 2.88
C ALA A 403 22.52 0.81 3.96
N VAL A 404 21.34 0.30 3.59
CA VAL A 404 20.49 -0.49 4.47
C VAL A 404 20.85 -1.96 4.26
N SER A 405 21.27 -2.64 5.32
CA SER A 405 21.55 -4.08 5.31
C SER A 405 20.49 -4.80 6.15
N LEU A 406 19.93 -5.89 5.63
CA LEU A 406 19.16 -6.89 6.37
C LEU A 406 20.02 -8.14 6.46
N ASP A 407 20.25 -8.62 7.67
CA ASP A 407 21.20 -9.68 7.96
C ASP A 407 20.48 -10.81 8.73
N VAL A 408 20.50 -12.03 8.19
CA VAL A 408 19.80 -13.18 8.76
C VAL A 408 20.84 -14.25 9.11
N ILE A 409 20.99 -14.54 10.40
CA ILE A 409 21.95 -15.53 10.90
C ILE A 409 21.19 -16.81 11.24
N SER A 410 21.66 -17.92 10.67
CA SER A 410 21.07 -19.24 10.82
C SER A 410 22.17 -20.31 10.84
N PRO A 411 22.10 -21.32 11.73
CA PRO A 411 22.96 -22.50 11.66
C PRO A 411 22.63 -23.42 10.48
N ASN A 412 21.54 -23.17 9.74
CA ASN A 412 21.13 -23.93 8.56
C ASN A 412 21.67 -23.27 7.28
N ASN A 413 22.97 -23.46 7.02
CA ASN A 413 23.63 -22.91 5.82
C ASN A 413 22.91 -23.29 4.52
N SER A 414 22.35 -24.51 4.41
CA SER A 414 21.60 -24.92 3.22
C SER A 414 20.34 -24.07 2.97
N MET A 415 19.64 -23.65 4.04
CA MET A 415 18.50 -22.73 3.91
C MET A 415 18.97 -21.33 3.54
N LEU A 416 20.09 -20.84 4.09
CA LEU A 416 20.67 -19.54 3.71
C LEU A 416 21.09 -19.53 2.24
N ASP A 417 21.79 -20.57 1.78
CA ASP A 417 22.21 -20.73 0.38
C ASP A 417 20.99 -20.78 -0.56
N GLU A 418 19.93 -21.52 -0.20
CA GLU A 418 18.67 -21.60 -0.96
C GLU A 418 17.93 -20.25 -1.00
N SER A 419 17.77 -19.56 0.13
CA SER A 419 17.18 -18.22 0.19
C SER A 419 17.99 -17.21 -0.62
N VAL A 420 19.32 -17.22 -0.51
CA VAL A 420 20.20 -16.31 -1.29
C VAL A 420 20.08 -16.61 -2.79
N GLN A 421 20.12 -17.88 -3.20
CA GLN A 421 19.93 -18.25 -4.59
C GLN A 421 18.54 -17.83 -5.09
N THR A 422 17.48 -18.03 -4.31
CA THR A 422 16.10 -17.65 -4.66
C THR A 422 15.94 -16.13 -4.79
N ILE A 423 16.51 -15.35 -3.86
CA ILE A 423 16.48 -13.88 -3.91
C ILE A 423 17.32 -13.37 -5.08
N GLN A 424 18.53 -13.88 -5.30
CA GLN A 424 19.37 -13.52 -6.45
C GLN A 424 18.70 -13.85 -7.79
N GLN A 425 18.08 -15.03 -7.89
CA GLN A 425 17.32 -15.44 -9.08
C GLN A 425 16.10 -14.53 -9.29
N SER A 426 15.30 -14.27 -8.26
CA SER A 426 14.15 -13.35 -8.34
C SER A 426 14.59 -11.94 -8.74
N ILE A 427 15.67 -11.41 -8.17
CA ILE A 427 16.25 -10.11 -8.57
C ILE A 427 16.72 -10.15 -10.04
N ALA A 428 17.35 -11.23 -10.51
CA ALA A 428 17.81 -11.35 -11.90
C ALA A 428 16.65 -11.48 -12.91
N GLU A 429 15.64 -12.28 -12.59
CA GLU A 429 14.41 -12.44 -13.36
C GLU A 429 13.64 -11.12 -13.42
N LYS A 430 13.48 -10.43 -12.29
CA LYS A 430 12.82 -9.12 -12.22
C LYS A 430 13.61 -8.04 -12.94
N ARG A 431 14.94 -7.99 -12.81
CA ARG A 431 15.80 -7.09 -13.61
C ARG A 431 15.61 -7.35 -15.12
N THR A 432 15.48 -8.61 -15.54
CA THR A 432 15.24 -8.97 -16.95
C THR A 432 13.84 -8.57 -17.40
N GLN A 433 12.81 -8.93 -16.63
CA GLN A 433 11.41 -8.58 -16.86
C GLN A 433 11.21 -7.07 -17.00
N TYR A 434 11.86 -6.29 -16.13
CA TYR A 434 11.70 -4.84 -16.04
C TYR A 434 12.71 -4.05 -16.89
N SER A 435 13.71 -4.69 -17.49
CA SER A 435 14.76 -4.05 -18.31
C SER A 435 14.27 -3.20 -19.46
N GLN A 436 13.04 -3.45 -19.93
CA GLN A 436 12.43 -2.75 -21.07
C GLN A 436 11.35 -1.74 -20.65
N SER A 437 10.76 -1.88 -19.46
CA SER A 437 9.55 -1.15 -19.05
C SER A 437 9.72 -0.28 -17.81
N HIS A 438 10.68 -0.58 -16.93
CA HIS A 438 10.83 0.07 -15.63
C HIS A 438 12.32 0.22 -15.26
N PRO A 439 13.05 1.14 -15.93
CA PRO A 439 14.49 1.29 -15.76
C PRO A 439 14.89 1.76 -14.35
N SER A 440 14.05 2.52 -13.64
CA SER A 440 14.32 2.99 -12.28
C SER A 440 14.18 1.84 -11.26
N ALA A 441 13.19 0.97 -11.45
CA ALA A 441 13.07 -0.28 -10.72
C ALA A 441 14.26 -1.22 -10.98
N VAL A 442 14.77 -1.29 -12.22
CA VAL A 442 16.02 -2.02 -12.53
C VAL A 442 17.23 -1.37 -11.87
N ALA A 443 17.31 -0.05 -11.82
CA ALA A 443 18.38 0.68 -11.14
C ALA A 443 18.35 0.45 -9.62
N LEU A 444 17.17 0.47 -8.97
CA LEU A 444 17.00 0.05 -7.59
C LEU A 444 17.40 -1.42 -7.40
N LEU A 445 16.85 -2.33 -8.22
CA LEU A 445 17.18 -3.75 -8.17
C LEU A 445 18.69 -3.98 -8.34
N SER A 446 19.40 -3.16 -9.11
CA SER A 446 20.85 -3.23 -9.32
C SER A 446 21.69 -2.85 -8.09
N ARG A 447 21.11 -2.08 -7.16
CA ARG A 447 21.73 -1.64 -5.90
C ARG A 447 21.54 -2.62 -4.75
N PHE A 448 20.81 -3.72 -4.96
CA PHE A 448 20.79 -4.88 -4.07
C PHE A 448 22.01 -5.78 -4.32
N GLU A 449 22.79 -5.96 -3.27
CA GLU A 449 23.84 -6.96 -3.12
C GLU A 449 23.30 -8.04 -2.16
N VAL A 450 23.42 -9.33 -2.54
CA VAL A 450 22.96 -10.47 -1.72
C VAL A 450 24.14 -11.42 -1.60
N GLU A 451 24.63 -11.62 -0.38
CA GLU A 451 25.78 -12.49 -0.09
C GLU A 451 25.39 -13.53 0.97
N ALA A 452 26.05 -14.70 0.92
CA ALA A 452 25.92 -15.78 1.91
C ALA A 452 27.29 -16.08 2.50
N ASP A 453 27.40 -16.14 3.82
CA ASP A 453 28.55 -16.71 4.53
C ASP A 453 28.12 -17.60 5.73
N THR A 454 28.43 -17.20 6.95
CA THR A 454 27.78 -17.56 8.20
C THR A 454 26.36 -17.00 8.36
N GLY A 455 25.98 -16.00 7.56
CA GLY A 455 24.62 -15.46 7.47
C GLY A 455 24.22 -15.11 6.03
N MET A 456 22.95 -14.81 5.81
CA MET A 456 22.51 -14.11 4.60
C MET A 456 22.59 -12.61 4.83
N HIS A 457 23.24 -11.90 3.92
CA HIS A 457 23.43 -10.45 3.94
C HIS A 457 22.76 -9.83 2.71
N LEU A 458 21.66 -9.11 2.92
CA LEU A 458 20.92 -8.37 1.89
C LEU A 458 21.18 -6.88 2.06
N ARG A 459 22.04 -6.30 1.23
CA ARG A 459 22.43 -4.88 1.28
C ARG A 459 21.81 -4.09 0.13
N LEU A 460 21.13 -3.01 0.45
CA LEU A 460 20.60 -2.01 -0.48
C LEU A 460 21.34 -0.68 -0.28
N THR A 461 22.06 -0.22 -1.30
CA THR A 461 22.71 1.10 -1.25
C THR A 461 21.80 2.19 -1.83
N LEU A 462 21.37 3.13 -0.98
CA LEU A 462 20.59 4.32 -1.35
C LEU A 462 21.56 5.49 -1.58
N ASP A 463 22.00 5.67 -2.82
CA ASP A 463 22.91 6.75 -3.23
C ASP A 463 22.18 8.05 -3.60
N SER A 464 22.91 9.16 -3.74
CA SER A 464 22.32 10.45 -4.13
C SER A 464 21.72 10.46 -5.54
N GLY A 465 22.04 9.49 -6.39
CA GLY A 465 21.38 9.29 -7.68
C GLY A 465 20.02 8.64 -7.51
N LEU A 466 19.89 7.65 -6.61
CA LEU A 466 18.61 7.03 -6.29
C LEU A 466 17.61 8.04 -5.71
N LEU A 467 18.06 9.05 -4.96
CA LEU A 467 17.17 10.12 -4.48
C LEU A 467 16.62 11.00 -5.61
N ALA A 468 17.36 11.18 -6.71
CA ALA A 468 16.84 11.82 -7.92
C ALA A 468 15.92 10.86 -8.72
N GLU A 469 16.29 9.59 -8.81
CA GLU A 469 15.49 8.51 -9.42
C GLU A 469 14.28 8.08 -8.55
N ALA A 470 14.10 8.65 -7.35
CA ALA A 470 13.06 8.20 -6.42
C ALA A 470 11.66 8.47 -6.97
N ASN A 471 11.48 9.61 -7.65
CA ASN A 471 10.20 9.99 -8.26
C ASN A 471 9.80 9.00 -9.36
N SER A 472 10.73 8.67 -10.27
CA SER A 472 10.49 7.68 -11.33
C SER A 472 10.32 6.27 -10.75
N LEU A 473 11.06 5.92 -9.70
CA LEU A 473 10.89 4.67 -8.96
C LEU A 473 9.49 4.55 -8.32
N PHE A 474 8.93 5.60 -7.72
CA PHE A 474 7.60 5.55 -7.12
C PHE A 474 6.48 5.44 -8.17
N SER A 475 6.58 6.15 -9.30
CA SER A 475 5.65 5.95 -10.42
C SER A 475 5.73 4.53 -11.00
N GLU A 476 6.95 4.02 -11.19
CA GLU A 476 7.18 2.67 -11.70
C GLU A 476 6.66 1.60 -10.72
N LEU A 477 6.99 1.69 -9.43
CA LEU A 477 6.52 0.75 -8.39
C LEU A 477 4.99 0.82 -8.20
N GLY A 478 4.39 2.00 -8.26
CA GLY A 478 2.94 2.15 -8.25
C GLY A 478 2.29 1.37 -9.40
N SER A 479 2.85 1.48 -10.61
CA SER A 479 2.38 0.70 -11.77
C SER A 479 2.58 -0.81 -11.62
N MET A 480 3.62 -1.26 -10.90
CA MET A 480 3.87 -2.69 -10.63
C MET A 480 2.92 -3.28 -9.59
N VAL A 481 2.68 -2.56 -8.48
CA VAL A 481 1.83 -3.03 -7.37
C VAL A 481 0.35 -2.95 -7.72
N PHE A 482 -0.07 -1.93 -8.47
CA PHE A 482 -1.46 -1.70 -8.86
C PHE A 482 -1.74 -1.99 -10.35
N GLY A 483 -0.91 -2.84 -10.96
CA GLY A 483 -0.94 -3.21 -12.39
C GLY A 483 -2.17 -3.97 -12.88
N GLY A 484 -3.27 -3.93 -12.13
CA GLY A 484 -4.59 -4.45 -12.51
C GLY A 484 -5.56 -3.38 -13.05
N GLY A 485 -5.28 -2.08 -12.92
CA GLY A 485 -6.06 -1.06 -13.67
C GLY A 485 -6.29 0.34 -13.07
N ALA A 486 -5.36 0.95 -12.31
CA ALA A 486 -5.61 2.31 -11.80
C ALA A 486 -4.43 3.31 -11.78
N LEU A 487 -3.16 2.89 -11.64
CA LEU A 487 -2.05 3.81 -11.32
C LEU A 487 -0.80 3.60 -12.21
N THR A 488 -0.98 3.59 -13.53
CA THR A 488 0.12 3.64 -14.50
C THR A 488 0.56 5.08 -14.75
N MET A 489 1.44 5.62 -13.92
CA MET A 489 2.24 6.81 -14.27
C MET A 489 3.32 6.37 -15.27
N GLY A 490 3.17 6.72 -16.54
CA GLY A 490 3.83 6.02 -17.64
C GLY A 490 5.27 6.42 -17.93
N SER A 491 6.00 5.50 -18.57
CA SER A 491 7.00 5.83 -19.59
C SER A 491 6.40 6.81 -20.62
N PRO A 492 7.20 7.67 -21.29
CA PRO A 492 6.67 8.67 -22.25
C PRO A 492 5.72 7.99 -23.25
N SER A 493 4.43 8.26 -23.07
CA SER A 493 3.41 7.59 -23.86
C SER A 493 3.47 8.09 -25.30
N GLU A 494 2.80 7.37 -26.19
CA GLU A 494 2.35 7.96 -27.45
C GLU A 494 1.62 9.28 -27.13
N GLU A 495 1.90 10.33 -27.91
CA GLU A 495 1.42 11.67 -27.61
C GLU A 495 -0.11 11.70 -27.68
N SER A 496 -0.75 12.00 -26.55
CA SER A 496 -2.20 12.07 -26.44
C SER A 496 -2.59 13.51 -26.12
N LEU A 497 -3.20 14.15 -27.11
CA LEU A 497 -3.77 15.48 -26.97
C LEU A 497 -5.10 15.41 -26.22
N MET A 498 -5.44 16.47 -25.51
CA MET A 498 -6.75 16.63 -24.88
C MET A 498 -7.78 17.09 -25.93
N GLU A 499 -8.74 16.22 -26.27
CA GLU A 499 -9.71 16.48 -27.35
C GLU A 499 -10.65 17.67 -27.04
N ALA A 500 -11.06 17.81 -25.77
CA ALA A 500 -11.90 18.90 -25.29
C ALA A 500 -11.18 19.73 -24.22
N VAL A 501 -10.78 20.95 -24.56
CA VAL A 501 -10.10 21.89 -23.65
C VAL A 501 -11.12 22.81 -22.98
N TRP A 502 -11.15 22.85 -21.64
CA TRP A 502 -12.10 23.71 -20.90
C TRP A 502 -11.87 25.20 -21.20
N ASP A 503 -12.97 25.92 -21.49
CA ASP A 503 -13.00 27.35 -21.72
C ASP A 503 -13.53 28.06 -20.46
N PHE A 504 -12.62 28.66 -19.70
CA PHE A 504 -12.95 29.37 -18.45
C PHE A 504 -13.90 30.56 -18.64
N SER A 505 -14.12 31.05 -19.87
CA SER A 505 -15.17 32.07 -20.10
C SER A 505 -16.58 31.53 -19.83
N GLN A 506 -16.78 30.21 -19.90
CA GLN A 506 -18.04 29.55 -19.58
C GLN A 506 -18.37 29.54 -18.08
N ASN A 507 -17.37 29.73 -17.20
CA ASN A 507 -17.57 29.72 -15.74
C ASN A 507 -18.61 30.75 -15.28
N GLN A 508 -18.81 31.84 -16.02
CA GLN A 508 -19.85 32.85 -15.71
C GLN A 508 -21.28 32.26 -15.72
N GLN A 509 -21.53 31.19 -16.48
CA GLN A 509 -22.84 30.52 -16.55
C GLN A 509 -23.18 29.71 -15.28
N PHE A 510 -22.18 29.41 -14.45
CA PHE A 510 -22.34 28.63 -13.21
C PHE A 510 -22.70 29.51 -11.99
N VAL A 511 -22.54 30.83 -12.12
CA VAL A 511 -22.92 31.84 -11.11
C VAL A 511 -24.43 31.92 -10.94
N GLU A 512 -25.20 31.73 -12.02
CA GLU A 512 -26.66 31.80 -12.02
C GLU A 512 -27.30 30.59 -11.32
N GLU A 513 -28.08 30.84 -10.27
CA GLU A 513 -28.79 29.78 -9.53
C GLU A 513 -29.96 29.21 -10.33
N ASN A 514 -29.77 28.02 -10.89
CA ASN A 514 -30.86 27.21 -11.43
C ASN A 514 -31.61 26.51 -10.28
N PRO A 515 -32.95 26.70 -10.10
CA PRO A 515 -33.69 26.10 -8.99
C PRO A 515 -33.53 24.57 -8.94
N PHE A 516 -33.21 24.01 -7.77
CA PHE A 516 -32.90 22.58 -7.67
C PHE A 516 -34.07 21.69 -8.16
N GLN A 517 -33.82 20.80 -9.11
CA GLN A 517 -34.81 19.84 -9.61
C GLN A 517 -34.44 18.44 -9.13
N LEU A 518 -35.41 17.70 -8.58
CA LEU A 518 -35.18 16.33 -8.13
C LEU A 518 -34.90 15.44 -9.34
N GLY A 519 -33.72 14.81 -9.39
CA GLY A 519 -33.36 13.93 -10.49
C GLY A 519 -34.17 12.64 -10.47
N SER A 520 -34.39 12.03 -11.64
CA SER A 520 -35.12 10.75 -11.75
C SER A 520 -34.47 9.57 -11.00
N PHE A 521 -33.22 9.74 -10.54
CA PHE A 521 -32.44 8.77 -9.77
C PHE A 521 -32.30 9.14 -8.29
N ASP A 522 -32.80 10.31 -7.86
CA ASP A 522 -32.78 10.73 -6.46
C ASP A 522 -33.85 9.98 -5.66
N LYS A 523 -33.43 8.88 -5.01
CA LYS A 523 -34.32 8.01 -4.22
C LYS A 523 -34.96 8.72 -3.01
N TYR A 524 -34.33 9.78 -2.50
CA TYR A 524 -34.77 10.49 -1.29
C TYR A 524 -35.30 11.87 -1.60
N LEU A 525 -36.21 12.34 -0.75
CA LEU A 525 -36.50 13.77 -0.70
C LEU A 525 -35.34 14.49 0.00
N PRO A 526 -34.98 15.71 -0.45
CA PRO A 526 -33.98 16.50 0.24
C PRO A 526 -34.46 16.86 1.65
N ALA A 527 -33.56 16.77 2.62
CA ALA A 527 -33.82 17.19 4.00
C ALA A 527 -33.96 18.71 4.09
N THR A 528 -33.21 19.45 3.27
CA THR A 528 -33.41 20.87 3.02
C THR A 528 -33.08 21.23 1.57
N LYS A 529 -33.75 22.25 1.05
CA LYS A 529 -33.55 22.80 -0.30
C LYS A 529 -33.71 24.32 -0.24
N GLN A 530 -32.76 25.05 -0.81
CA GLN A 530 -32.79 26.50 -0.92
C GLN A 530 -31.97 26.90 -2.15
N GLY A 531 -32.55 27.77 -2.99
CA GLY A 531 -31.94 28.17 -4.25
C GLY A 531 -31.75 27.00 -5.22
N GLY A 532 -30.57 26.96 -5.84
CA GLY A 532 -30.12 25.85 -6.67
C GLY A 532 -29.54 24.65 -5.94
N GLN A 533 -29.59 24.64 -4.60
CA GLN A 533 -28.90 23.66 -3.75
C GLN A 533 -29.87 22.83 -2.89
N ALA A 534 -29.49 21.58 -2.60
CA ALA A 534 -30.23 20.67 -1.75
C ALA A 534 -29.30 19.76 -0.94
N VAL A 535 -29.65 19.48 0.32
CA VAL A 535 -28.93 18.54 1.19
C VAL A 535 -29.82 17.33 1.51
N PHE A 536 -29.24 16.15 1.44
CA PHE A 536 -29.86 14.85 1.65
C PHE A 536 -29.11 14.11 2.77
N VAL A 537 -29.82 13.27 3.53
CA VAL A 537 -29.17 12.31 4.43
C VAL A 537 -28.77 11.08 3.61
N GLY A 538 -27.46 10.93 3.41
CA GLY A 538 -26.82 9.86 2.64
C GLY A 538 -26.67 8.53 3.37
N GLY A 539 -26.86 8.48 4.69
CA GLY A 539 -26.83 7.22 5.45
C GLY A 539 -26.64 7.43 6.95
N VAL A 540 -27.03 6.45 7.78
CA VAL A 540 -26.69 6.43 9.22
C VAL A 540 -26.42 4.99 9.67
N GLY A 541 -25.17 4.68 10.04
CA GLY A 541 -24.79 3.32 10.43
C GLY A 541 -23.54 3.26 11.31
N LEU A 542 -23.38 2.16 12.04
CA LEU A 542 -22.20 1.92 12.88
C LEU A 542 -20.97 1.58 12.01
N LYS A 543 -19.84 2.23 12.32
CA LYS A 543 -18.53 1.97 11.68
C LYS A 543 -17.43 1.88 12.74
N PRO A 544 -16.40 1.03 12.54
CA PRO A 544 -15.23 0.99 13.41
C PRO A 544 -14.53 2.35 13.45
N ILE A 545 -14.14 2.79 14.64
CA ILE A 545 -13.39 4.04 14.83
C ILE A 545 -11.97 3.93 14.22
N ASN A 546 -11.37 2.74 14.27
CA ASN A 546 -10.01 2.46 13.78
C ASN A 546 -10.05 1.34 12.72
N SER A 547 -9.42 1.57 11.56
CA SER A 547 -9.34 0.60 10.46
C SER A 547 -8.36 -0.55 10.70
N PHE A 548 -7.27 -0.27 11.40
CA PHE A 548 -6.10 -1.14 11.49
C PHE A 548 -6.22 -2.21 12.56
N ALA A 549 -7.22 -2.12 13.43
CA ALA A 549 -7.55 -3.15 14.39
C ALA A 549 -8.52 -4.15 13.73
N SER A 550 -7.97 -5.10 12.96
CA SER A 550 -8.71 -6.22 12.36
C SER A 550 -9.51 -7.07 13.36
N ASP A 551 -9.25 -6.88 14.65
CA ASP A 551 -9.73 -7.69 15.75
C ASP A 551 -10.72 -6.92 16.66
N ALA A 552 -10.83 -5.59 16.52
CA ALA A 552 -11.59 -4.72 17.43
C ALA A 552 -13.08 -4.54 17.03
N TRP A 553 -13.75 -5.62 16.68
CA TRP A 553 -15.15 -5.59 16.18
C TRP A 553 -16.23 -5.27 17.23
N ALA A 554 -15.87 -5.10 18.51
CA ALA A 554 -16.84 -5.07 19.61
C ALA A 554 -16.89 -3.76 20.42
N GLU A 555 -15.77 -3.07 20.66
CA GLU A 555 -15.71 -2.03 21.72
C GLU A 555 -15.72 -0.58 21.20
N ASP A 556 -15.21 -0.34 19.98
CA ASP A 556 -15.02 1.01 19.41
C ASP A 556 -15.82 1.22 18.10
N LEU A 557 -17.16 1.05 18.18
CA LEU A 557 -18.08 1.40 17.09
C LEU A 557 -18.68 2.80 17.31
N ALA A 558 -18.44 3.73 16.39
CA ALA A 558 -19.11 5.03 16.36
C ALA A 558 -20.28 5.01 15.36
N LEU A 559 -21.33 5.78 15.66
CA LEU A 559 -22.40 6.03 14.70
C LEU A 559 -21.90 7.05 13.67
N GLN A 560 -21.88 6.68 12.40
CA GLN A 560 -21.50 7.53 11.28
C GLN A 560 -22.74 8.01 10.53
N LEU A 561 -22.83 9.33 10.30
CA LEU A 561 -23.84 10.02 9.51
C LEU A 561 -23.19 10.44 8.18
N GLU A 562 -23.78 10.04 7.05
CA GLU A 562 -23.42 10.56 5.73
C GLU A 562 -24.46 11.59 5.30
N LEU A 563 -23.98 12.71 4.75
CA LEU A 563 -24.74 13.74 4.08
C LEU A 563 -24.28 13.85 2.63
N VAL A 564 -25.24 14.06 1.73
CA VAL A 564 -24.98 14.35 0.32
C VAL A 564 -25.57 15.72 0.03
N ALA A 565 -24.77 16.67 -0.44
CA ALA A 565 -25.29 17.94 -0.95
C ALA A 565 -25.16 17.98 -2.48
N LYS A 566 -26.16 18.58 -3.13
CA LYS A 566 -26.23 18.69 -4.59
C LYS A 566 -26.54 20.13 -5.00
N ARG A 567 -25.93 20.58 -6.10
CA ARG A 567 -26.18 21.88 -6.71
C ARG A 567 -26.40 21.73 -8.21
N MET A 568 -27.44 22.38 -8.75
CA MET A 568 -27.65 22.44 -10.20
C MET A 568 -26.65 23.41 -10.86
N GLY A 569 -26.04 22.97 -11.95
CA GLY A 569 -25.34 23.81 -12.91
C GLY A 569 -26.01 23.78 -14.30
N PRO A 570 -25.48 24.56 -15.27
CA PRO A 570 -25.96 24.54 -16.65
C PRO A 570 -25.68 23.19 -17.32
N VAL A 571 -26.65 22.63 -18.05
CA VAL A 571 -26.41 21.42 -18.85
C VAL A 571 -25.40 21.72 -19.96
N LEU A 572 -24.21 21.11 -19.90
CA LEU A 572 -23.18 21.29 -20.91
C LEU A 572 -23.65 20.78 -22.29
N PRO A 573 -23.21 21.42 -23.39
CA PRO A 573 -23.48 20.96 -24.74
C PRO A 573 -23.04 19.50 -24.96
N ALA A 574 -23.81 18.74 -25.76
CA ALA A 574 -23.44 17.36 -26.09
C ALA A 574 -22.06 17.30 -26.76
N GLY A 575 -21.15 16.50 -26.20
CA GLY A 575 -19.74 16.42 -26.60
C GLY A 575 -18.79 17.25 -25.72
N GLN A 576 -19.30 18.14 -24.88
CA GLN A 576 -18.54 18.75 -23.77
C GLN A 576 -18.81 17.94 -22.49
N THR A 577 -18.10 16.83 -22.35
CA THR A 577 -17.96 16.14 -21.07
C THR A 577 -16.76 16.66 -20.31
N PHE A 578 -16.83 16.66 -18.99
CA PHE A 578 -15.63 16.68 -18.14
C PHE A 578 -14.86 15.36 -18.38
N GLU A 579 -13.97 15.33 -19.39
CA GLU A 579 -13.04 14.21 -19.62
C GLU A 579 -11.83 14.26 -18.68
N GLY A 580 -11.56 15.44 -18.09
CA GLY A 580 -10.74 15.61 -16.90
C GLY A 580 -11.62 15.73 -15.66
N ASP A 581 -10.99 15.67 -14.49
CA ASP A 581 -11.69 15.87 -13.21
C ASP A 581 -12.18 17.33 -13.10
N VAL A 582 -13.27 17.59 -12.36
CA VAL A 582 -13.90 18.94 -12.31
C VAL A 582 -12.96 20.00 -11.74
N SER A 583 -11.93 19.57 -11.00
CA SER A 583 -10.79 20.39 -10.56
C SER A 583 -10.19 21.24 -11.68
N ASP A 584 -10.14 20.76 -12.93
CA ASP A 584 -9.50 21.47 -14.04
C ASP A 584 -10.27 22.73 -14.50
N SER A 585 -11.48 22.94 -13.97
CA SER A 585 -12.28 24.16 -14.16
C SER A 585 -12.05 25.24 -13.08
N GLY A 586 -11.34 24.89 -12.00
CA GLY A 586 -11.19 25.67 -10.77
C GLY A 586 -12.49 25.88 -9.99
N MET A 587 -13.58 25.19 -10.34
CA MET A 587 -14.83 25.23 -9.59
C MET A 587 -14.79 24.27 -8.41
N GLU A 588 -15.10 24.78 -7.22
CA GLU A 588 -15.11 23.99 -5.98
C GLU A 588 -16.53 23.97 -5.40
N TYR A 589 -17.02 22.79 -5.05
CA TYR A 589 -18.25 22.63 -4.28
C TYR A 589 -17.95 21.84 -3.02
N SER A 590 -18.12 22.48 -1.87
CA SER A 590 -17.77 21.91 -0.57
C SER A 590 -18.93 21.95 0.43
N LEU A 591 -18.88 21.02 1.37
CA LEU A 591 -19.84 20.82 2.44
C LEU A 591 -19.09 20.74 3.76
N GLN A 592 -19.28 21.76 4.61
CA GLN A 592 -18.87 21.71 6.01
C GLN A 592 -20.05 21.31 6.89
N LEU A 593 -19.82 20.45 7.87
CA LEU A 593 -20.75 20.30 8.97
C LEU A 593 -20.30 21.15 10.15
N LYS A 594 -21.23 21.96 10.68
CA LYS A 594 -21.00 22.83 11.84
C LYS A 594 -21.27 22.05 13.12
N ASP A 595 -22.41 21.37 13.20
CA ASP A 595 -22.77 20.55 14.35
C ASP A 595 -23.83 19.49 14.00
N VAL A 596 -23.94 18.49 14.87
CA VAL A 596 -25.09 17.58 14.97
C VAL A 596 -25.57 17.66 16.41
N LEU A 597 -26.79 18.14 16.62
CA LEU A 597 -27.37 18.31 17.95
C LEU A 597 -28.34 17.16 18.26
N ASN A 598 -28.37 16.74 19.52
CA ASN A 598 -29.42 15.86 20.02
C ASN A 598 -30.77 16.60 20.19
N LYS A 599 -31.82 15.87 20.55
CA LYS A 599 -33.16 16.43 20.82
C LYS A 599 -33.24 17.42 21.99
N GLN A 600 -32.16 17.60 22.75
CA GLN A 600 -32.01 18.56 23.83
C GLN A 600 -31.15 19.78 23.42
N GLY A 601 -30.70 19.86 22.16
CA GLY A 601 -29.86 20.94 21.65
C GLY A 601 -28.39 20.84 22.05
N GLN A 602 -27.90 19.67 22.44
CA GLN A 602 -26.50 19.43 22.81
C GLN A 602 -25.75 18.77 21.65
N SER A 603 -24.52 19.22 21.38
CA SER A 603 -23.66 18.58 20.37
C SER A 603 -23.42 17.11 20.67
N ILE A 604 -23.61 16.29 19.65
CA ILE A 604 -23.23 14.87 19.57
C ILE A 604 -22.27 14.60 18.40
N LEU A 605 -21.82 15.65 17.70
CA LEU A 605 -20.73 15.57 16.74
C LEU A 605 -19.42 15.30 17.50
N ARG A 606 -18.65 14.30 17.07
CA ARG A 606 -17.36 13.98 17.71
C ARG A 606 -16.32 15.06 17.40
N ASP A 607 -15.54 15.48 18.39
CA ASP A 607 -14.34 16.28 18.12
C ASP A 607 -13.23 15.38 17.54
N GLU A 608 -12.69 15.79 16.39
CA GLU A 608 -11.70 15.04 15.63
C GLU A 608 -10.47 15.86 15.23
N HIS A 609 -10.30 17.09 15.70
CA HIS A 609 -9.08 17.91 15.45
C HIS A 609 -7.77 17.18 15.85
N CYS A 610 -7.93 16.14 16.67
CA CYS A 610 -6.92 15.47 17.45
C CYS A 610 -6.58 14.06 16.98
N LEU A 611 -7.42 13.49 16.11
CA LEU A 611 -7.23 12.16 15.55
C LEU A 611 -6.25 12.25 14.37
N ARG A 612 -5.02 11.77 14.56
CA ARG A 612 -4.05 11.63 13.47
C ARG A 612 -4.38 10.37 12.65
N GLY A 613 -4.42 10.49 11.32
CA GLY A 613 -4.51 9.34 10.42
C GLY A 613 -5.88 8.65 10.37
N ALA A 614 -6.97 9.42 10.20
CA ALA A 614 -8.30 8.87 9.98
C ALA A 614 -8.36 8.05 8.67
N ALA A 615 -8.19 6.74 8.79
CA ALA A 615 -7.91 5.84 7.66
C ALA A 615 -9.11 5.54 6.73
N PHE A 616 -10.28 6.16 6.96
CA PHE A 616 -11.50 5.96 6.19
C PHE A 616 -12.19 7.28 5.78
N GLY A 617 -11.42 8.36 5.62
CA GLY A 617 -11.89 9.64 5.06
C GLY A 617 -11.69 10.83 6.00
N GLY A 618 -12.02 12.02 5.49
CA GLY A 618 -11.83 13.29 6.19
C GLY A 618 -12.46 13.35 7.59
N ARG A 619 -11.90 14.19 8.44
CA ARG A 619 -12.32 14.43 9.83
C ARG A 619 -13.57 15.30 9.87
N ASN A 620 -14.32 15.25 10.98
CA ASN A 620 -15.60 15.96 11.09
C ASN A 620 -15.56 17.46 10.76
N HIS A 621 -14.49 18.17 11.16
CA HIS A 621 -14.32 19.62 10.98
C HIS A 621 -13.74 20.03 9.62
N GLU A 622 -13.04 19.11 8.96
CA GLU A 622 -12.50 19.32 7.61
C GLU A 622 -13.67 19.49 6.62
N LEU A 623 -13.46 20.23 5.52
CA LEU A 623 -14.45 20.29 4.45
C LEU A 623 -14.61 18.89 3.83
N ALA A 624 -15.83 18.55 3.39
CA ALA A 624 -15.94 17.63 2.27
C ALA A 624 -15.82 18.47 1.01
N GLU A 625 -14.85 18.14 0.19
CA GLU A 625 -14.74 18.62 -1.18
C GLU A 625 -15.11 17.45 -2.11
N SER A 626 -15.69 17.75 -3.27
CA SER A 626 -16.00 16.73 -4.26
C SER A 626 -15.99 17.31 -5.65
N HIS A 627 -15.50 16.51 -6.58
CA HIS A 627 -15.31 16.87 -7.99
C HIS A 627 -16.29 16.10 -8.90
N GLN A 628 -17.34 15.49 -8.34
CA GLN A 628 -18.37 14.82 -9.16
C GLN A 628 -19.38 15.82 -9.72
N TYR A 629 -19.19 16.18 -10.99
CA TYR A 629 -20.22 16.84 -11.80
C TYR A 629 -20.76 15.89 -12.86
N GLN A 630 -22.04 15.57 -12.79
CA GLN A 630 -22.70 14.69 -13.76
C GLN A 630 -24.05 15.27 -14.19
N ALA A 631 -24.29 15.31 -15.51
CA ALA A 631 -25.57 15.67 -16.11
C ALA A 631 -26.20 17.00 -15.60
N GLY A 632 -25.37 18.01 -15.32
CA GLY A 632 -25.84 19.31 -14.81
C GLY A 632 -25.90 19.41 -13.28
N VAL A 633 -25.31 18.47 -12.52
CA VAL A 633 -25.38 18.44 -11.06
C VAL A 633 -23.99 18.25 -10.45
N PHE A 634 -23.57 19.18 -9.59
CA PHE A 634 -22.47 18.96 -8.64
C PHE A 634 -22.98 18.14 -7.46
N GLU A 635 -22.24 17.12 -7.03
CA GLU A 635 -22.53 16.31 -5.85
C GLU A 635 -21.32 16.27 -4.90
N VAL A 636 -21.53 16.57 -3.62
CA VAL A 636 -20.52 16.46 -2.54
C VAL A 636 -21.03 15.60 -1.39
N ARG A 637 -20.14 14.78 -0.81
CA ARG A 637 -20.48 13.82 0.25
C ARG A 637 -19.64 14.06 1.48
N LYS A 638 -20.27 14.30 2.63
CA LYS A 638 -19.61 14.37 3.93
C LYS A 638 -20.06 13.20 4.80
N SER A 639 -19.12 12.37 5.22
CA SER A 639 -19.31 11.49 6.38
C SER A 639 -18.80 12.17 7.64
N VAL A 640 -19.56 12.06 8.72
CA VAL A 640 -19.17 12.48 10.07
C VAL A 640 -19.43 11.38 11.09
N ARG A 641 -18.61 11.33 12.14
CA ARG A 641 -18.72 10.39 13.25
C ARG A 641 -19.29 11.08 14.49
N LEU A 642 -20.24 10.46 15.15
CA LEU A 642 -20.87 10.97 16.37
C LEU A 642 -20.17 10.44 17.62
N THR A 643 -20.44 11.04 18.78
CA THR A 643 -19.90 10.61 20.07
C THR A 643 -20.31 9.17 20.41
N SER A 644 -19.44 8.44 21.13
CA SER A 644 -19.68 7.03 21.44
C SER A 644 -20.97 6.83 22.24
N GLY A 645 -21.69 5.74 21.98
CA GLY A 645 -23.00 5.44 22.59
C GLY A 645 -24.22 6.15 21.98
N THR A 646 -24.02 7.16 21.11
CA THR A 646 -25.10 7.83 20.38
C THR A 646 -25.95 6.86 19.57
N GLN A 647 -27.27 6.95 19.69
CA GLN A 647 -28.23 6.19 18.90
C GLN A 647 -28.86 7.06 17.81
N ILE A 648 -29.38 6.44 16.74
CA ILE A 648 -30.08 7.13 15.65
C ILE A 648 -31.29 7.94 16.19
N ALA A 649 -31.90 7.46 17.27
CA ALA A 649 -33.03 8.13 17.91
C ALA A 649 -32.64 9.39 18.72
N ASP A 650 -31.35 9.62 19.00
CA ASP A 650 -30.88 10.77 19.78
C ASP A 650 -30.66 11.99 18.88
N ILE A 651 -30.32 11.78 17.60
CA ILE A 651 -30.13 12.82 16.59
C ILE A 651 -31.40 13.67 16.49
N GLY A 652 -31.26 14.98 16.74
CA GLY A 652 -32.33 15.96 16.72
C GLY A 652 -32.23 16.89 15.52
N GLN A 653 -31.08 17.56 15.34
CA GLN A 653 -30.90 18.66 14.40
C GLN A 653 -29.51 18.59 13.76
N ILE A 654 -29.40 18.95 12.47
CA ILE A 654 -28.16 18.87 11.69
C ILE A 654 -27.86 20.25 11.10
N GLN A 655 -26.68 20.80 11.38
CA GLN A 655 -26.27 22.16 11.01
C GLN A 655 -25.00 22.16 10.18
N GLY A 656 -24.96 22.91 9.08
CA GLY A 656 -23.80 22.98 8.22
C GLY A 656 -23.76 24.20 7.30
N GLN A 657 -22.79 24.19 6.40
CA GLN A 657 -22.59 25.20 5.37
C GLN A 657 -22.19 24.53 4.06
N LEU A 658 -22.74 25.05 2.96
CA LEU A 658 -22.31 24.76 1.61
C LEU A 658 -21.48 25.96 1.13
N SER A 659 -20.36 25.70 0.45
CA SER A 659 -19.65 26.71 -0.32
C SER A 659 -19.60 26.28 -1.78
N PHE A 660 -19.93 27.19 -2.68
CA PHE A 660 -19.69 27.04 -4.10
C PHE A 660 -18.83 28.20 -4.59
N ARG A 661 -17.64 27.87 -5.09
CA ARG A 661 -16.62 28.83 -5.50
C ARG A 661 -16.31 28.65 -6.97
N VAL A 662 -16.35 29.75 -7.73
CA VAL A 662 -16.16 29.75 -9.19
C VAL A 662 -15.24 30.90 -9.61
N PRO A 663 -14.11 30.64 -10.28
CA PRO A 663 -13.30 31.69 -10.87
C PRO A 663 -14.03 32.22 -12.12
N THR A 664 -14.49 33.46 -12.06
CA THR A 664 -15.31 34.14 -13.09
C THR A 664 -14.49 35.00 -14.05
N GLU A 665 -13.25 35.32 -13.67
CA GLU A 665 -12.23 35.91 -14.53
C GLU A 665 -10.91 35.15 -14.32
N VAL A 666 -10.48 34.43 -15.35
CA VAL A 666 -9.26 33.61 -15.35
C VAL A 666 -8.31 34.16 -16.41
N GLN A 667 -7.06 34.38 -16.02
CA GLN A 667 -5.96 34.69 -16.93
C GLN A 667 -4.99 33.51 -17.01
N SER A 668 -4.07 33.54 -17.97
CA SER A 668 -3.01 32.53 -18.05
C SER A 668 -1.68 33.15 -18.44
N THR A 669 -0.60 32.51 -17.98
CA THR A 669 0.76 32.76 -18.44
C THR A 669 1.36 31.49 -19.02
N VAL A 670 2.32 31.63 -19.94
CA VAL A 670 3.03 30.48 -20.53
C VAL A 670 4.48 30.53 -20.07
N LEU A 671 4.87 29.53 -19.27
CA LEU A 671 6.23 29.30 -18.81
C LEU A 671 6.95 28.40 -19.81
N SER A 672 8.03 28.89 -20.41
CA SER A 672 8.89 28.11 -21.31
C SER A 672 9.95 27.33 -20.53
N MET A 673 10.19 26.06 -20.89
CA MET A 673 11.12 25.18 -20.15
C MET A 673 12.58 25.67 -20.19
N ARG A 674 12.90 26.58 -21.12
CA ARG A 674 14.23 27.20 -21.31
C ARG A 674 14.32 28.63 -20.75
N GLY A 675 13.23 29.14 -20.18
CA GLY A 675 13.09 30.52 -19.73
C GLY A 675 12.94 30.64 -18.21
N GLU A 676 12.12 31.60 -17.79
CA GLU A 676 11.81 31.86 -16.40
C GLU A 676 11.02 30.69 -15.78
N ARG A 677 11.53 30.16 -14.66
CA ARG A 677 10.96 29.00 -13.93
C ARG A 677 10.07 29.42 -12.76
N MET A 678 9.66 30.67 -12.70
CA MET A 678 8.83 31.22 -11.62
C MET A 678 7.75 32.11 -12.22
N PHE A 679 6.56 32.06 -11.64
CA PHE A 679 5.47 32.99 -11.89
C PHE A 679 4.94 33.45 -10.54
N GLU A 680 4.80 34.75 -10.33
CA GLU A 680 4.24 35.32 -9.10
C GLU A 680 3.06 36.24 -9.43
N TYR A 681 1.94 36.04 -8.72
CA TYR A 681 0.74 36.86 -8.83
C TYR A 681 0.05 36.99 -7.47
N GLU A 682 -0.21 38.23 -7.04
CA GLU A 682 -0.84 38.56 -5.74
C GLU A 682 -0.23 37.85 -4.52
N GLY A 683 1.10 37.64 -4.51
CA GLY A 683 1.82 36.95 -3.42
C GLY A 683 1.71 35.41 -3.47
N THR A 684 1.12 34.86 -4.53
CA THR A 684 1.17 33.42 -4.84
C THR A 684 2.24 33.18 -5.90
N ALA A 685 3.25 32.35 -5.58
CA ALA A 685 4.38 32.04 -6.45
C ALA A 685 4.38 30.57 -6.89
N PHE A 686 4.10 30.33 -8.17
CA PHE A 686 4.30 29.03 -8.81
C PHE A 686 5.78 28.89 -9.20
N ARG A 687 6.45 27.83 -8.72
CA ARG A 687 7.86 27.55 -9.02
C ARG A 687 8.02 26.21 -9.71
N LEU A 688 8.60 26.23 -10.91
CA LEU A 688 8.88 25.05 -11.71
C LEU A 688 10.27 24.50 -11.36
N SER A 689 10.31 23.44 -10.56
CA SER A 689 11.56 22.85 -10.07
C SER A 689 12.24 21.98 -11.14
N ASP A 690 11.54 21.00 -11.70
CA ASP A 690 12.10 20.05 -12.67
C ASP A 690 11.09 19.54 -13.71
N ILE A 691 11.60 18.98 -14.82
CA ILE A 691 10.81 18.47 -15.95
C ILE A 691 11.56 17.30 -16.61
N GLU A 692 10.99 16.10 -16.57
CA GLU A 692 11.56 14.90 -17.18
C GLU A 692 10.48 13.99 -17.79
N GLY A 693 10.70 13.50 -19.00
CA GLY A 693 9.92 12.40 -19.60
C GLY A 693 8.43 12.68 -19.88
N GLY A 694 7.96 13.93 -19.76
CA GLY A 694 6.53 14.27 -19.80
C GLY A 694 5.94 14.60 -18.42
N SER A 695 6.71 14.44 -17.35
CA SER A 695 6.38 14.88 -16.00
C SER A 695 6.97 16.26 -15.68
N VAL A 696 6.27 17.04 -14.86
CA VAL A 696 6.71 18.35 -14.36
C VAL A 696 6.58 18.37 -12.84
N GLN A 697 7.57 18.94 -12.16
CA GLN A 697 7.58 19.10 -10.71
C GLN A 697 7.57 20.58 -10.34
N TYR A 698 6.59 21.01 -9.56
CA TYR A 698 6.42 22.40 -9.13
C TYR A 698 6.15 22.53 -7.62
N SER A 699 6.27 23.74 -7.09
CA SER A 699 5.69 24.14 -5.80
C SER A 699 4.79 25.36 -6.01
N ILE A 700 3.84 25.57 -5.10
CA ILE A 700 3.04 26.79 -5.03
C ILE A 700 3.22 27.37 -3.63
N ASP A 701 3.88 28.52 -3.53
CA ASP A 701 3.99 29.25 -2.27
C ASP A 701 2.85 30.29 -2.24
N GLY A 702 2.03 30.34 -1.18
CA GLY A 702 0.98 31.37 -1.01
C GLY A 702 -0.45 30.81 -1.00
N ASP A 703 -1.38 31.51 -1.66
CA ASP A 703 -2.79 31.09 -1.75
C ASP A 703 -2.98 30.17 -2.97
N GLU A 704 -2.85 28.86 -2.77
CA GLU A 704 -2.97 27.87 -3.85
C GLU A 704 -4.29 27.99 -4.63
N SER A 705 -5.37 28.46 -3.99
CA SER A 705 -6.69 28.64 -4.64
C SER A 705 -6.71 29.72 -5.73
N LYS A 706 -5.64 30.51 -5.84
CA LYS A 706 -5.40 31.41 -6.97
C LYS A 706 -4.96 30.69 -8.24
N ILE A 707 -4.37 29.50 -8.16
CA ILE A 707 -3.95 28.71 -9.32
C ILE A 707 -5.09 27.77 -9.73
N VAL A 708 -5.73 28.11 -10.85
CA VAL A 708 -6.98 27.50 -11.33
C VAL A 708 -6.73 26.18 -12.05
N ALA A 709 -5.68 26.11 -12.88
CA ALA A 709 -5.32 24.91 -13.64
C ALA A 709 -3.89 24.98 -14.16
N LEU A 710 -3.31 23.81 -14.45
CA LEU A 710 -2.03 23.68 -15.13
C LEU A 710 -2.20 22.83 -16.40
N ARG A 711 -1.79 23.35 -17.55
CA ARG A 711 -1.79 22.63 -18.83
C ARG A 711 -0.38 22.51 -19.36
N ALA A 712 0.01 21.30 -19.76
CA ALA A 712 1.22 21.10 -20.57
C ALA A 712 0.90 21.28 -22.05
N LEU A 713 1.77 21.98 -22.76
CA LEU A 713 1.71 22.17 -24.20
C LEU A 713 2.86 21.41 -24.87
N ASN A 714 2.58 20.76 -26.01
CA ASN A 714 3.59 20.18 -26.89
C ASN A 714 4.32 21.28 -27.69
N ALA A 715 5.31 20.91 -28.52
CA ALA A 715 6.07 21.85 -29.34
C ALA A 715 5.25 22.58 -30.44
N ASP A 716 4.07 22.08 -30.79
CA ASP A 716 3.12 22.72 -31.70
C ASP A 716 2.12 23.65 -30.97
N GLY A 717 2.17 23.70 -29.63
CA GLY A 717 1.24 24.46 -28.79
C GLY A 717 -0.07 23.74 -28.45
N ASN A 718 -0.20 22.45 -28.77
CA ASN A 718 -1.38 21.64 -28.45
C ASN A 718 -1.34 21.18 -26.98
N VAL A 719 -2.50 21.10 -26.33
CA VAL A 719 -2.59 20.67 -24.93
C VAL A 719 -2.46 19.15 -24.80
N LEU A 720 -1.51 18.71 -23.98
CA LEU A 720 -1.30 17.29 -23.62
C LEU A 720 -2.30 16.84 -22.55
N ARG A 721 -2.76 15.60 -22.64
CA ARG A 721 -3.62 14.95 -21.65
C ARG A 721 -2.86 14.71 -20.33
N SER A 722 -3.46 15.09 -19.20
CA SER A 722 -2.93 14.77 -17.86
C SER A 722 -3.05 13.27 -17.57
N GLN A 723 -2.02 12.68 -16.95
CA GLN A 723 -1.95 11.25 -16.58
C GLN A 723 -1.97 11.01 -15.05
N GLY A 724 -1.71 12.04 -14.24
CA GLY A 724 -1.75 11.94 -12.79
C GLY A 724 -1.02 13.09 -12.09
N LYS A 725 -1.38 13.34 -10.83
CA LYS A 725 -0.80 14.36 -9.94
C LYS A 725 -0.47 13.70 -8.60
N MET A 726 0.68 14.02 -8.01
CA MET A 726 1.13 13.51 -6.72
C MET A 726 1.89 14.60 -5.96
N THR A 727 1.58 14.79 -4.68
CA THR A 727 2.12 15.90 -3.86
C THR A 727 2.89 15.35 -2.67
N PHE A 728 4.10 15.88 -2.45
CA PHE A 728 5.06 15.52 -1.41
C PHE A 728 5.51 16.78 -0.67
N GLY A 729 4.94 17.03 0.52
CA GLY A 729 5.11 18.32 1.18
C GLY A 729 4.63 19.44 0.28
N ASP A 730 5.44 20.48 0.12
CA ASP A 730 5.10 21.67 -0.67
C ASP A 730 5.32 21.48 -2.19
N SER A 731 5.77 20.29 -2.63
CA SER A 731 6.09 20.00 -4.04
C SER A 731 5.10 19.01 -4.67
N THR A 732 4.60 19.35 -5.85
CA THR A 732 3.72 18.51 -6.67
C THR A 732 4.44 18.06 -7.94
N ALA A 733 4.43 16.75 -8.21
CA ALA A 733 4.75 16.17 -9.50
C ALA A 733 3.46 15.87 -10.29
N GLN A 734 3.41 16.25 -11.57
CA GLN A 734 2.27 16.02 -12.45
C GLN A 734 2.74 15.52 -13.82
N SER A 735 2.17 14.42 -14.30
CA SER A 735 2.59 13.74 -15.53
C SER A 735 1.60 13.97 -16.67
N PHE A 736 2.12 14.09 -17.90
CA PHE A 736 1.36 14.35 -19.11
C PHE A 736 1.71 13.37 -20.23
N ALA A 737 0.76 13.14 -21.12
CA ALA A 737 0.85 12.17 -22.20
C ALA A 737 1.61 12.72 -23.43
N GLY A 738 2.90 13.05 -23.26
CA GLY A 738 3.76 13.53 -24.35
C GLY A 738 4.92 14.38 -23.85
N ALA A 739 5.71 14.94 -24.78
CA ALA A 739 6.82 15.81 -24.44
C ALA A 739 6.36 17.26 -24.17
N VAL A 740 6.55 17.74 -22.94
CA VAL A 740 6.19 19.12 -22.53
C VAL A 740 7.21 20.12 -23.07
N ASP A 741 6.78 21.07 -23.90
CA ASP A 741 7.60 22.21 -24.39
C ASP A 741 7.25 23.55 -23.71
N SER A 742 6.05 23.66 -23.13
CA SER A 742 5.73 24.76 -22.21
C SER A 742 4.60 24.39 -21.24
N LEU A 743 4.51 25.14 -20.14
CA LEU A 743 3.42 25.04 -19.17
C LEU A 743 2.56 26.31 -19.24
N GLN A 744 1.26 26.14 -19.49
CA GLN A 744 0.28 27.21 -19.35
C GLN A 744 -0.34 27.14 -17.95
N VAL A 745 0.01 28.12 -17.11
CA VAL A 745 -0.52 28.27 -15.75
C VAL A 745 -1.72 29.19 -15.81
N PHE A 746 -2.88 28.72 -15.37
CA PHE A 746 -4.12 29.51 -15.26
C PHE A 746 -4.29 30.00 -13.82
N TYR A 747 -4.68 31.26 -13.66
CA TYR A 747 -4.87 31.88 -12.35
C TYR A 747 -6.13 32.74 -12.30
N SER A 748 -6.79 32.75 -11.14
CA SER A 748 -8.02 33.52 -10.91
C SER A 748 -7.69 34.98 -10.60
N VAL A 749 -8.19 35.87 -11.44
CA VAL A 749 -8.22 37.32 -11.19
C VAL A 749 -9.46 37.69 -10.39
N LYS A 750 -10.57 36.99 -10.62
CA LYS A 750 -11.83 37.20 -9.90
C LYS A 750 -12.54 35.88 -9.64
N THR A 751 -12.91 35.69 -8.38
CA THR A 751 -13.69 34.54 -7.91
C THR A 751 -15.05 35.03 -7.41
N ASP A 752 -16.13 34.30 -7.73
CA ASP A 752 -17.43 34.41 -7.06
C ASP A 752 -17.53 33.27 -6.03
N GLU A 753 -18.00 33.57 -4.83
CA GLU A 753 -18.10 32.59 -3.74
C GLU A 753 -19.47 32.70 -3.06
N GLN A 754 -20.22 31.60 -3.10
CA GLN A 754 -21.60 31.52 -2.64
C GLN A 754 -21.66 30.61 -1.41
N LEU A 755 -21.68 31.24 -0.23
CA LEU A 755 -21.81 30.57 1.06
C LEU A 755 -23.28 30.45 1.45
N GLN A 756 -23.71 29.25 1.82
CA GLN A 756 -25.09 28.95 2.19
C GLN A 756 -25.15 28.08 3.45
N ASP A 757 -25.57 28.67 4.55
CA ASP A 757 -25.85 27.95 5.78
C ASP A 757 -27.13 27.13 5.67
N PHE A 758 -27.15 25.94 6.28
CA PHE A 758 -28.33 25.12 6.39
C PHE A 758 -28.49 24.53 7.79
N ASP A 759 -29.75 24.30 8.15
CA ASP A 759 -30.19 23.68 9.39
C ASP A 759 -31.48 22.89 9.09
N PHE A 760 -31.59 21.66 9.59
CA PHE A 760 -32.84 20.90 9.53
C PHE A 760 -33.00 19.91 10.70
N ASP A 761 -34.26 19.71 11.11
CA ASP A 761 -34.66 18.65 12.04
C ASP A 761 -34.48 17.27 11.38
N PHE A 762 -33.74 16.38 12.05
CA PHE A 762 -33.54 15.02 11.59
C PHE A 762 -34.81 14.17 11.76
N GLN A 763 -35.24 13.54 10.68
CA GLN A 763 -36.41 12.65 10.67
C GLN A 763 -35.98 11.23 10.29
N SER A 764 -36.23 10.27 11.20
CA SER A 764 -35.93 8.85 11.01
C SER A 764 -37.24 8.06 10.93
N PRO A 765 -37.44 7.22 9.90
CA PRO A 765 -36.57 7.02 8.74
C PRO A 765 -36.56 8.24 7.80
N VAL A 766 -35.49 8.37 7.00
CA VAL A 766 -35.35 9.41 5.98
C VAL A 766 -36.45 9.25 4.92
N LYS A 767 -37.05 10.36 4.49
CA LYS A 767 -38.17 10.36 3.54
C LYS A 767 -37.72 9.95 2.13
N VAL A 768 -38.36 8.93 1.59
CA VAL A 768 -38.18 8.41 0.22
C VAL A 768 -39.11 9.17 -0.74
N SER A 769 -38.67 9.42 -1.98
CA SER A 769 -39.55 9.98 -3.01
C SER A 769 -40.59 8.95 -3.44
N THR A 770 -41.88 9.30 -3.40
CA THR A 770 -42.99 8.38 -3.70
C THR A 770 -43.45 8.40 -5.16
N GLU A 771 -42.77 9.15 -6.03
CA GLU A 771 -43.09 9.15 -7.46
C GLU A 771 -42.60 7.86 -8.13
N ASN A 772 -43.52 7.12 -8.76
CA ASN A 772 -43.33 5.90 -9.58
C ASN A 772 -43.37 4.51 -8.92
N VAL A 773 -44.23 4.27 -7.92
CA VAL A 773 -44.77 2.91 -7.67
C VAL A 773 -46.30 2.94 -7.58
N ALA A 774 -46.97 2.44 -8.62
CA ALA A 774 -48.41 2.19 -8.60
C ALA A 774 -48.70 0.86 -7.89
N TYR A 775 -49.46 0.91 -6.81
CA TYR A 775 -49.64 -0.21 -5.89
C TYR A 775 -50.59 -1.27 -6.45
N SER A 776 -50.15 -2.52 -6.48
CA SER A 776 -51.03 -3.69 -6.52
C SER A 776 -51.23 -4.21 -5.09
N GLN A 777 -52.46 -4.19 -4.59
CA GLN A 777 -52.76 -4.74 -3.26
C GLN A 777 -52.73 -6.27 -3.33
N SER A 778 -51.80 -6.90 -2.61
CA SER A 778 -51.73 -8.37 -2.47
C SER A 778 -52.25 -8.85 -1.10
N ALA A 779 -52.55 -10.14 -1.03
CA ALA A 779 -53.52 -10.75 -0.13
C ALA A 779 -53.12 -10.86 1.36
N ALA A 780 -54.13 -11.16 2.18
CA ALA A 780 -54.00 -11.47 3.61
C ALA A 780 -53.07 -12.66 3.89
N PRO A 781 -52.41 -12.71 5.08
CA PRO A 781 -51.42 -13.73 5.41
C PRO A 781 -52.00 -15.14 5.47
N SER A 782 -51.28 -16.11 4.90
CA SER A 782 -51.54 -17.54 5.00
C SER A 782 -50.53 -18.23 5.92
N THR A 783 -51.01 -19.17 6.74
CA THR A 783 -50.16 -20.13 7.43
C THR A 783 -49.61 -21.11 6.41
N VAL A 784 -48.30 -21.10 6.16
CA VAL A 784 -47.66 -22.09 5.27
C VAL A 784 -47.46 -23.38 6.07
N VAL A 785 -48.46 -24.26 6.02
CA VAL A 785 -48.29 -25.67 6.40
C VAL A 785 -47.64 -26.35 5.20
N PHE A 786 -46.42 -26.88 5.36
CA PHE A 786 -45.78 -27.67 4.32
C PHE A 786 -46.67 -28.85 3.94
N THR A 787 -47.02 -28.92 2.67
CA THR A 787 -48.02 -29.83 2.17
C THR A 787 -47.36 -31.17 1.80
N PRO A 788 -48.10 -32.30 1.86
CA PRO A 788 -47.62 -33.55 1.29
C PRO A 788 -47.22 -33.43 -0.20
N SER A 789 -47.77 -32.46 -0.93
CA SER A 789 -47.38 -32.12 -2.32
C SER A 789 -45.96 -31.58 -2.47
N ASP A 790 -45.38 -30.96 -1.44
CA ASP A 790 -44.00 -30.47 -1.46
C ASP A 790 -43.01 -31.66 -1.39
N LEU A 791 -43.33 -32.67 -0.58
CA LEU A 791 -42.62 -33.95 -0.57
C LEU A 791 -42.78 -34.72 -1.89
N VAL A 792 -43.99 -34.74 -2.47
CA VAL A 792 -44.22 -35.36 -3.79
C VAL A 792 -43.44 -34.65 -4.91
N SER A 793 -43.14 -33.35 -4.75
CA SER A 793 -42.33 -32.60 -5.73
C SER A 793 -40.84 -32.95 -5.67
N LEU A 794 -40.33 -33.36 -4.51
CA LEU A 794 -39.00 -34.00 -4.38
C LEU A 794 -38.99 -35.44 -4.94
N GLU A 795 -40.10 -36.16 -4.79
CA GLU A 795 -40.25 -37.52 -5.35
C GLU A 795 -40.44 -37.51 -6.87
N LYS A 796 -40.75 -36.36 -7.49
CA LYS A 796 -40.69 -36.15 -8.95
C LYS A 796 -39.23 -36.10 -9.40
N ARG A 797 -38.69 -37.29 -9.66
CA ARG A 797 -37.35 -37.50 -10.23
C ARG A 797 -37.11 -36.60 -11.44
N LEU A 798 -35.95 -35.95 -11.44
CA LEU A 798 -35.39 -35.27 -12.59
C LEU A 798 -35.06 -36.35 -13.64
N ASP A 799 -35.85 -36.44 -14.72
CA ASP A 799 -35.54 -37.34 -15.82
C ASP A 799 -34.36 -36.75 -16.61
N ILE A 800 -33.16 -37.11 -16.20
CA ILE A 800 -31.90 -36.67 -16.81
C ILE A 800 -31.87 -37.01 -18.31
N ASN A 801 -32.57 -38.06 -18.74
CA ASN A 801 -32.66 -38.45 -20.15
C ASN A 801 -33.58 -37.52 -20.97
N ALA A 802 -34.41 -36.72 -20.31
CA ALA A 802 -35.29 -35.72 -20.92
C ALA A 802 -34.63 -34.32 -21.02
N ILE A 803 -33.44 -34.11 -20.44
CA ILE A 803 -32.66 -32.89 -20.67
C ILE A 803 -32.24 -32.89 -22.15
N THR A 804 -32.76 -31.95 -22.93
CA THR A 804 -32.38 -31.89 -24.35
C THR A 804 -30.96 -31.36 -24.50
N ALA A 805 -30.28 -31.71 -25.60
CA ALA A 805 -28.93 -31.19 -25.88
C ALA A 805 -28.86 -29.64 -25.88
N LYS A 806 -29.97 -28.95 -26.14
CA LYS A 806 -30.08 -27.49 -26.02
C LYS A 806 -30.11 -27.03 -24.56
N ASP A 807 -30.84 -27.75 -23.71
CA ASP A 807 -30.95 -27.45 -22.28
C ASP A 807 -29.64 -27.79 -21.57
N GLN A 808 -29.00 -28.92 -21.92
CA GLN A 808 -27.64 -29.25 -21.50
C GLN A 808 -26.64 -28.18 -21.94
N ALA A 809 -26.65 -27.76 -23.20
CA ALA A 809 -25.80 -26.67 -23.66
C ALA A 809 -26.08 -25.35 -22.92
N SER A 810 -27.34 -25.05 -22.57
CA SER A 810 -27.68 -23.86 -21.77
C SER A 810 -27.23 -23.97 -20.31
N ILE A 811 -27.18 -25.18 -19.75
CA ILE A 811 -26.57 -25.44 -18.44
C ILE A 811 -25.06 -25.21 -18.57
N GLU A 812 -24.38 -25.85 -19.52
CA GLU A 812 -22.94 -25.68 -19.78
C GLU A 812 -22.56 -24.20 -20.06
N ASP A 813 -23.40 -23.43 -20.76
CA ASP A 813 -23.13 -22.04 -21.15
C ASP A 813 -23.52 -21.00 -20.08
N GLN A 814 -24.40 -21.34 -19.13
CA GLN A 814 -24.59 -20.54 -17.89
C GLN A 814 -23.51 -20.89 -16.86
N PHE A 815 -23.11 -22.15 -16.80
CA PHE A 815 -22.06 -22.65 -15.93
C PHE A 815 -20.71 -22.46 -16.65
N LYS A 816 -20.34 -21.20 -16.93
CA LYS A 816 -19.03 -20.81 -17.51
C LYS A 816 -17.85 -21.01 -16.55
N TRP A 817 -17.82 -22.18 -15.92
CA TRP A 817 -16.64 -23.00 -15.70
C TRP A 817 -15.95 -23.25 -17.05
N ALA A 818 -15.40 -22.19 -17.63
CA ALA A 818 -14.75 -22.22 -18.93
C ALA A 818 -13.67 -23.32 -18.93
N LYS A 819 -13.19 -23.82 -20.06
CA LYS A 819 -12.16 -23.11 -20.85
C LYS A 819 -11.44 -21.96 -20.13
N LEU A 820 -11.08 -22.17 -18.86
CA LEU A 820 -9.99 -21.50 -18.19
C LEU A 820 -8.71 -21.96 -18.88
N SER A 821 -8.50 -21.39 -20.06
CA SER A 821 -7.18 -21.25 -20.65
C SER A 821 -6.40 -20.27 -19.78
N ILE A 822 -6.09 -20.69 -18.55
CA ILE A 822 -4.92 -20.17 -17.84
C ILE A 822 -3.78 -20.46 -18.79
N SER A 823 -3.22 -19.39 -19.37
CA SER A 823 -2.17 -19.45 -20.37
C SER A 823 -0.87 -19.95 -19.74
N GLY A 824 -0.79 -21.26 -19.51
CA GLY A 824 0.30 -21.96 -18.82
C GLY A 824 -0.14 -22.71 -17.55
N GLN A 825 -0.09 -24.04 -17.64
CA GLN A 825 0.27 -24.96 -16.53
C GLN A 825 -0.76 -25.39 -15.45
N GLY A 826 -2.08 -25.37 -15.70
CA GLY A 826 -3.08 -26.06 -14.84
C GLY A 826 -3.55 -27.42 -15.40
N GLU A 827 -3.87 -28.39 -14.53
CA GLU A 827 -4.63 -29.61 -14.87
C GLU A 827 -5.95 -29.62 -14.08
N LEU A 828 -7.04 -29.26 -14.75
CA LEU A 828 -8.38 -29.23 -14.14
C LEU A 828 -9.10 -30.57 -14.34
N GLY A 829 -9.44 -31.24 -13.25
CA GLY A 829 -10.39 -32.36 -13.27
C GLY A 829 -11.81 -31.85 -13.16
N VAL A 830 -12.65 -32.14 -14.15
CA VAL A 830 -14.10 -31.88 -14.11
C VAL A 830 -14.83 -33.21 -14.13
N GLY A 831 -15.87 -33.36 -13.31
CA GLY A 831 -16.70 -34.55 -13.27
C GLY A 831 -18.16 -34.24 -13.00
N MET A 832 -19.05 -35.12 -13.45
CA MET A 832 -20.51 -34.99 -13.26
C MET A 832 -21.05 -36.28 -12.65
N ALA A 833 -21.78 -36.16 -11.55
CA ALA A 833 -22.55 -37.23 -10.93
C ALA A 833 -24.05 -36.92 -11.01
N SER A 834 -24.86 -37.97 -10.92
CA SER A 834 -26.32 -37.88 -10.79
C SER A 834 -26.81 -38.65 -9.58
N THR A 835 -27.88 -38.15 -8.98
CA THR A 835 -28.70 -38.88 -8.01
C THR A 835 -30.04 -39.27 -8.66
N SER A 836 -31.06 -39.62 -7.88
CA SER A 836 -32.40 -39.89 -8.41
C SER A 836 -33.24 -38.63 -8.67
N SER A 837 -32.86 -37.50 -8.07
CA SER A 837 -33.55 -36.21 -8.19
C SER A 837 -32.66 -35.06 -8.67
N SER A 838 -31.33 -35.18 -8.62
CA SER A 838 -30.41 -34.04 -8.76
C SER A 838 -29.16 -34.36 -9.61
N LEU A 839 -28.53 -33.30 -10.13
CA LEU A 839 -27.26 -33.34 -10.85
C LEU A 839 -26.17 -32.60 -10.06
N ILE A 840 -24.95 -33.12 -10.08
CA ILE A 840 -23.82 -32.58 -9.32
C ILE A 840 -22.60 -32.47 -10.26
N TYR A 841 -22.00 -31.28 -10.32
CA TYR A 841 -20.77 -31.00 -11.07
C TYR A 841 -19.62 -30.69 -10.09
N PHE A 842 -18.44 -31.24 -10.36
CA PHE A 842 -17.24 -31.15 -9.53
C PHE A 842 -16.06 -30.55 -10.31
N SER A 843 -15.28 -29.67 -9.68
CA SER A 843 -14.00 -29.12 -10.15
C SER A 843 -12.90 -29.36 -9.14
N HIS A 844 -11.71 -29.72 -9.62
CA HIS A 844 -10.49 -29.79 -8.84
C HIS A 844 -9.28 -29.41 -9.70
N ASP A 845 -8.52 -28.40 -9.29
CA ASP A 845 -7.23 -28.05 -9.89
C ASP A 845 -6.12 -28.81 -9.15
N ALA A 846 -5.51 -29.79 -9.83
CA ALA A 846 -4.48 -30.63 -9.24
C ALA A 846 -3.08 -29.97 -9.15
N LYS A 847 -2.90 -28.77 -9.72
CA LYS A 847 -1.60 -28.07 -9.79
C LYS A 847 -1.57 -26.73 -9.07
N ALA A 848 -2.73 -26.17 -8.73
CA ALA A 848 -2.81 -25.01 -7.85
C ALA A 848 -2.31 -25.37 -6.44
N THR A 849 -1.02 -25.13 -6.17
CA THR A 849 -0.38 -25.32 -4.85
C THR A 849 -1.05 -24.53 -3.71
N TRP A 850 -1.91 -23.58 -4.06
CA TRP A 850 -2.66 -22.70 -3.16
C TRP A 850 -4.11 -23.14 -2.94
N ASN A 851 -4.63 -24.14 -3.66
CA ASN A 851 -6.07 -24.40 -3.75
C ASN A 851 -6.45 -25.88 -3.57
N LYS A 852 -6.30 -26.39 -2.33
CA LYS A 852 -6.70 -27.75 -1.92
C LYS A 852 -8.23 -27.90 -1.78
N GLN A 853 -9.00 -27.37 -2.72
CA GLN A 853 -10.45 -27.25 -2.58
C GLN A 853 -11.20 -27.92 -3.74
N LEU A 854 -12.03 -28.90 -3.39
CA LEU A 854 -13.02 -29.50 -4.27
C LEU A 854 -14.23 -28.59 -4.29
N SER A 855 -14.50 -27.95 -5.43
CA SER A 855 -15.66 -27.06 -5.60
C SER A 855 -16.67 -27.66 -6.56
N GLY A 856 -17.91 -27.18 -6.49
CA GLY A 856 -18.96 -27.74 -7.32
C GLY A 856 -20.27 -26.98 -7.38
N LYS A 857 -21.16 -27.51 -8.21
CA LYS A 857 -22.53 -27.03 -8.42
C LYS A 857 -23.51 -28.18 -8.28
N VAL A 858 -24.66 -27.91 -7.68
CA VAL A 858 -25.77 -28.87 -7.53
C VAL A 858 -27.02 -28.28 -8.18
N ILE A 859 -27.68 -29.05 -9.04
CA ILE A 859 -29.00 -28.74 -9.56
C ILE A 859 -29.99 -29.64 -8.83
N VAL A 860 -30.92 -29.04 -8.06
CA VAL A 860 -31.97 -29.76 -7.33
C VAL A 860 -33.35 -29.36 -7.84
N PRO A 861 -34.40 -30.20 -7.71
CA PRO A 861 -35.77 -29.81 -8.00
C PRO A 861 -36.15 -28.56 -7.17
N HIS A 862 -36.85 -27.60 -7.77
CA HIS A 862 -37.28 -26.42 -7.03
C HIS A 862 -38.31 -26.81 -5.97
N VAL A 863 -37.94 -26.57 -4.71
CA VAL A 863 -38.82 -26.75 -3.56
C VAL A 863 -38.79 -25.47 -2.75
N GLN A 864 -39.96 -24.90 -2.48
CA GLN A 864 -40.04 -23.59 -1.83
C GLN A 864 -39.34 -23.54 -0.45
N SER A 865 -39.26 -24.67 0.27
CA SER A 865 -38.48 -24.79 1.51
C SER A 865 -36.96 -24.76 1.28
N VAL A 866 -36.46 -25.44 0.25
CA VAL A 866 -35.04 -25.49 -0.10
C VAL A 866 -34.58 -24.12 -0.62
N ALA A 867 -35.36 -23.51 -1.51
CA ALA A 867 -35.07 -22.18 -2.03
C ALA A 867 -35.12 -21.08 -0.93
N ALA A 868 -35.91 -21.28 0.12
CA ALA A 868 -35.97 -20.36 1.27
C ALA A 868 -34.78 -20.52 2.22
N ASN A 869 -34.29 -21.73 2.46
CA ASN A 869 -33.21 -22.03 3.41
C ASN A 869 -31.97 -22.60 2.70
N SER A 870 -30.87 -21.83 2.67
CA SER A 870 -29.57 -22.27 2.13
C SER A 870 -29.03 -23.52 2.81
N ASP A 871 -29.40 -23.73 4.07
CA ASP A 871 -28.80 -24.72 4.96
C ASP A 871 -29.69 -25.98 5.02
N SER A 872 -30.37 -26.27 3.91
CA SER A 872 -31.32 -27.39 3.76
C SER A 872 -30.82 -28.49 2.83
N VAL A 873 -29.65 -28.30 2.19
CA VAL A 873 -28.99 -29.32 1.36
C VAL A 873 -27.53 -29.40 1.75
N PHE A 874 -27.10 -30.61 2.11
CA PHE A 874 -25.74 -30.94 2.51
C PHE A 874 -25.18 -31.98 1.55
N LEU A 875 -23.86 -31.93 1.36
CA LEU A 875 -23.12 -32.87 0.54
C LEU A 875 -22.12 -33.60 1.43
N ASP A 876 -22.46 -34.83 1.81
CA ASP A 876 -21.55 -35.72 2.53
C ASP A 876 -20.71 -36.48 1.49
N LEU A 877 -19.39 -36.34 1.50
CA LEU A 877 -18.48 -36.93 0.51
C LEU A 877 -17.57 -37.99 1.12
N THR A 878 -17.16 -38.95 0.30
CA THR A 878 -16.01 -39.82 0.55
C THR A 878 -15.06 -39.69 -0.63
N VAL A 879 -13.94 -38.99 -0.42
CA VAL A 879 -12.92 -38.70 -1.44
C VAL A 879 -11.70 -39.57 -1.19
N ASP A 880 -11.38 -40.46 -2.13
CA ASP A 880 -10.26 -41.41 -2.04
C ASP A 880 -10.23 -42.25 -0.74
N GLY A 881 -11.39 -42.42 -0.09
CA GLY A 881 -11.56 -43.14 1.18
C GLY A 881 -11.61 -42.26 2.44
N VAL A 882 -11.47 -40.94 2.32
CA VAL A 882 -11.63 -39.99 3.44
C VAL A 882 -13.03 -39.39 3.44
N GLU A 883 -13.72 -39.44 4.58
CA GLU A 883 -15.05 -38.88 4.77
C GLU A 883 -14.99 -37.37 5.06
N LEU A 884 -15.83 -36.60 4.35
CA LEU A 884 -15.97 -35.14 4.45
C LEU A 884 -17.47 -34.85 4.59
N THR A 885 -17.95 -34.67 5.82
CA THR A 885 -19.39 -34.59 6.15
C THR A 885 -19.86 -33.17 6.45
N ASN A 886 -21.17 -32.92 6.27
CA ASN A 886 -21.88 -31.68 6.56
C ASN A 886 -21.45 -30.47 5.72
N ASN A 887 -20.98 -30.67 4.48
CA ASN A 887 -20.65 -29.54 3.60
C ASN A 887 -21.95 -28.91 3.06
N PRO A 888 -22.27 -27.64 3.37
CA PRO A 888 -23.51 -27.02 2.92
C PRO A 888 -23.46 -26.70 1.41
N VAL A 889 -24.64 -26.66 0.78
CA VAL A 889 -24.80 -26.27 -0.62
C VAL A 889 -25.50 -24.91 -0.69
N SER A 890 -24.74 -23.85 -0.94
CA SER A 890 -25.24 -22.46 -0.98
C SER A 890 -25.99 -22.17 -2.28
N PHE A 891 -27.31 -21.92 -2.19
CA PHE A 891 -28.17 -21.54 -3.32
C PHE A 891 -28.25 -20.02 -3.52
N SER A 892 -28.20 -19.57 -4.78
CA SER A 892 -28.44 -18.18 -5.14
C SER A 892 -29.94 -17.87 -5.09
N LYS A 893 -30.37 -17.09 -4.10
CA LYS A 893 -31.80 -16.74 -3.92
C LYS A 893 -32.22 -15.62 -4.89
N PHE A 894 -33.02 -15.97 -5.90
CA PHE A 894 -33.65 -15.01 -6.80
C PHE A 894 -35.12 -14.80 -6.40
N THR A 895 -35.46 -13.57 -5.97
CA THR A 895 -36.83 -13.19 -5.62
C THR A 895 -37.37 -12.21 -6.64
N VAL A 896 -38.50 -12.54 -7.28
CA VAL A 896 -39.20 -11.66 -8.22
C VAL A 896 -40.61 -11.40 -7.66
N ASN A 897 -40.92 -10.14 -7.37
CA ASN A 897 -42.19 -9.71 -6.76
C ASN A 897 -42.54 -10.45 -5.46
N GLY A 898 -41.54 -10.65 -4.59
CA GLY A 898 -41.71 -11.36 -3.30
C GLY A 898 -41.86 -12.88 -3.41
N GLN A 899 -41.86 -13.46 -4.62
CA GLN A 899 -41.82 -14.90 -4.83
C GLN A 899 -40.40 -15.34 -5.19
N VAL A 900 -39.89 -16.36 -4.48
CA VAL A 900 -38.66 -17.03 -4.89
C VAL A 900 -38.91 -17.71 -6.22
N ARG A 901 -38.00 -17.54 -7.17
CA ARG A 901 -38.06 -18.13 -8.51
C ARG A 901 -36.92 -19.13 -8.69
N PRO A 902 -37.16 -20.24 -9.39
CA PRO A 902 -36.11 -21.17 -9.75
C PRO A 902 -35.06 -20.47 -10.60
N SER A 903 -33.79 -20.85 -10.40
CA SER A 903 -32.68 -20.40 -11.23
C SER A 903 -32.72 -20.94 -12.66
N LEU A 904 -33.35 -22.11 -12.86
CA LEU A 904 -33.39 -22.82 -14.13
C LEU A 904 -34.81 -23.31 -14.42
N GLY A 905 -35.37 -22.91 -15.56
CA GLY A 905 -36.59 -23.48 -16.13
C GLY A 905 -36.23 -24.43 -17.26
N LEU A 906 -36.29 -25.74 -17.00
CA LEU A 906 -36.07 -26.79 -17.99
C LEU A 906 -37.43 -27.33 -18.48
N GLN A 907 -37.47 -28.14 -19.54
CA GLN A 907 -38.73 -28.52 -20.21
C GLN A 907 -39.76 -29.18 -19.25
N ALA A 908 -40.70 -28.36 -18.78
CA ALA A 908 -41.75 -28.67 -17.79
C ALA A 908 -41.29 -28.89 -16.32
N GLY A 909 -40.13 -28.38 -15.90
CA GLY A 909 -39.68 -28.43 -14.51
C GLY A 909 -38.84 -27.22 -14.07
N ASP A 910 -39.08 -26.77 -12.85
CA ASP A 910 -38.39 -25.68 -12.17
C ASP A 910 -37.26 -26.24 -11.28
N TYR A 911 -36.05 -25.67 -11.34
CA TYR A 911 -34.86 -26.18 -10.62
C TYR A 911 -34.02 -25.06 -9.97
N ASP A 912 -33.46 -25.37 -8.80
CA ASP A 912 -32.57 -24.50 -8.03
C ASP A 912 -31.09 -24.91 -8.20
N LEU A 913 -30.23 -23.91 -8.35
CA LEU A 913 -28.79 -24.04 -8.57
C LEU A 913 -28.01 -23.61 -7.32
N GLY A 914 -27.37 -24.58 -6.69
CA GLY A 914 -26.49 -24.40 -5.54
C GLY A 914 -25.01 -24.56 -5.89
N SER A 915 -24.14 -24.13 -4.98
CA SER A 915 -22.69 -24.33 -5.03
C SER A 915 -22.17 -24.90 -3.71
N PHE A 916 -21.09 -25.66 -3.77
CA PHE A 916 -20.35 -26.10 -2.59
C PHE A 916 -18.85 -25.94 -2.79
N GLN A 917 -18.12 -25.94 -1.68
CA GLN A 917 -16.67 -25.90 -1.62
C GLN A 917 -16.24 -26.72 -0.41
N VAL A 918 -15.32 -27.65 -0.60
CA VAL A 918 -14.87 -28.60 0.42
C VAL A 918 -13.35 -28.61 0.42
N GLU A 919 -12.73 -28.43 1.58
CA GLU A 919 -11.29 -28.58 1.72
C GLU A 919 -10.89 -30.06 1.68
N LEU A 920 -9.88 -30.36 0.86
CA LEU A 920 -9.33 -31.70 0.71
C LEU A 920 -8.22 -31.95 1.75
N PRO A 921 -8.19 -33.14 2.37
CA PRO A 921 -7.10 -33.57 3.23
C PRO A 921 -5.72 -33.48 2.57
N ASP A 922 -4.69 -33.26 3.40
CA ASP A 922 -3.30 -33.32 2.97
C ASP A 922 -2.95 -34.67 2.33
N GLY A 923 -2.24 -34.61 1.19
CA GLY A 923 -1.80 -35.79 0.44
C GLY A 923 -2.71 -36.22 -0.72
N ILE A 924 -3.86 -35.58 -0.93
CA ILE A 924 -4.71 -35.81 -2.10
C ILE A 924 -4.31 -34.87 -3.24
N GLU A 925 -3.31 -35.25 -4.03
CA GLU A 925 -2.86 -34.47 -5.21
C GLU A 925 -3.77 -34.68 -6.44
N ARG A 926 -4.37 -35.88 -6.58
CA ARG A 926 -5.26 -36.25 -7.69
C ARG A 926 -6.36 -37.19 -7.19
N LEU A 927 -7.61 -36.87 -7.52
CA LEU A 927 -8.81 -37.57 -7.09
C LEU A 927 -9.00 -38.87 -7.89
N LYS A 928 -9.02 -40.02 -7.23
CA LYS A 928 -9.26 -41.33 -7.89
C LYS A 928 -10.73 -41.73 -7.85
N SER A 929 -11.45 -41.35 -6.80
CA SER A 929 -12.86 -41.64 -6.63
C SER A 929 -13.55 -40.61 -5.72
N ILE A 930 -14.77 -40.24 -6.09
CA ILE A 930 -15.67 -39.45 -5.27
C ILE A 930 -16.95 -40.27 -5.10
N LYS A 931 -17.25 -40.69 -3.87
CA LYS A 931 -18.59 -41.15 -3.49
C LYS A 931 -19.24 -40.07 -2.66
N GLY A 932 -20.56 -40.09 -2.56
CA GLY A 932 -21.22 -39.17 -1.65
C GLY A 932 -22.70 -39.43 -1.48
N VAL A 933 -23.29 -38.63 -0.58
CA VAL A 933 -24.70 -38.59 -0.26
C VAL A 933 -25.12 -37.12 -0.30
N LEU A 934 -26.05 -36.81 -1.21
CA LEU A 934 -26.76 -35.54 -1.20
C LEU A 934 -27.90 -35.64 -0.19
N ARG A 935 -27.87 -34.82 0.85
CA ARG A 935 -28.74 -34.92 2.02
C ARG A 935 -29.60 -33.66 2.15
N TYR A 936 -30.91 -33.82 2.01
CA TYR A 936 -31.89 -32.75 2.16
C TYR A 936 -32.46 -32.75 3.58
N GLU A 937 -32.39 -31.61 4.28
CA GLU A 937 -33.06 -31.37 5.55
C GLU A 937 -34.29 -30.48 5.33
N ILE A 938 -35.42 -31.13 5.03
CA ILE A 938 -36.66 -30.42 4.67
C ILE A 938 -37.45 -30.09 5.94
N PRO A 939 -37.81 -28.82 6.19
CA PRO A 939 -38.68 -28.45 7.30
C PRO A 939 -40.03 -29.17 7.23
N THR A 940 -40.41 -29.85 8.31
CA THR A 940 -41.73 -30.48 8.49
C THR A 940 -42.66 -29.65 9.35
N ALA A 941 -42.13 -28.72 10.15
CA ALA A 941 -42.87 -27.66 10.83
C ALA A 941 -42.04 -26.37 10.88
N VAL A 942 -42.69 -25.24 10.59
CA VAL A 942 -42.09 -23.89 10.69
C VAL A 942 -43.06 -22.98 11.44
N SER A 943 -42.56 -22.36 12.51
CA SER A 943 -43.26 -21.28 13.20
C SER A 943 -42.96 -19.94 12.53
N GLN A 944 -44.01 -19.13 12.36
CA GLN A 944 -43.90 -17.75 11.87
C GLN A 944 -44.19 -16.78 13.01
N ARG A 945 -43.27 -15.87 13.30
CA ARG A 945 -43.41 -14.81 14.29
C ARG A 945 -43.44 -13.44 13.59
N PRO A 946 -44.63 -12.82 13.42
CA PRO A 946 -44.73 -11.47 12.90
C PRO A 946 -44.31 -10.45 13.95
N ILE A 947 -43.62 -9.40 13.50
CA ILE A 947 -43.23 -8.23 14.27
C ILE A 947 -43.77 -7.03 13.50
N ILE A 948 -44.72 -6.31 14.09
CA ILE A 948 -45.30 -5.10 13.50
C ILE A 948 -44.45 -3.90 13.90
N PHE A 949 -44.12 -3.06 12.92
CA PHE A 949 -43.44 -1.80 13.16
C PHE A 949 -44.48 -0.69 13.38
N SER A 950 -44.21 0.18 14.33
CA SER A 950 -44.98 1.40 14.57
C SER A 950 -44.09 2.59 14.22
N GLN A 951 -44.47 3.37 13.21
CA GLN A 951 -43.68 4.52 12.71
C GLN A 951 -42.22 4.13 12.38
N GLY A 952 -42.04 3.07 11.60
CA GLY A 952 -40.73 2.52 11.25
C GLY A 952 -39.91 1.89 12.40
N GLN A 953 -40.42 1.87 13.65
CA GLN A 953 -39.73 1.29 14.80
C GLN A 953 -40.32 -0.07 15.22
N ALA A 954 -39.45 -1.06 15.41
CA ALA A 954 -39.81 -2.33 16.04
C ALA A 954 -39.76 -2.23 17.57
N PRO A 955 -40.49 -3.08 18.31
CA PRO A 955 -40.33 -3.18 19.75
C PRO A 955 -38.88 -3.57 20.12
N ALA A 956 -38.20 -2.71 20.89
CA ALA A 956 -36.80 -2.89 21.27
C ALA A 956 -36.52 -4.18 22.07
N SER A 957 -37.55 -4.76 22.70
CA SER A 957 -37.51 -6.08 23.36
C SER A 957 -37.50 -7.27 22.40
N VAL A 958 -37.50 -7.03 21.08
CA VAL A 958 -37.53 -8.08 20.05
C VAL A 958 -36.47 -7.81 18.97
N LEU A 959 -36.34 -6.57 18.51
CA LEU A 959 -35.36 -6.14 17.50
C LEU A 959 -34.70 -4.82 17.90
N LYS A 960 -33.39 -4.73 17.70
CA LYS A 960 -32.59 -3.51 17.76
C LYS A 960 -32.14 -3.16 16.33
N LEU A 961 -32.52 -2.00 15.81
CA LEU A 961 -31.97 -1.50 14.54
C LEU A 961 -30.48 -1.14 14.78
N LEU A 962 -29.58 -1.76 14.02
CA LEU A 962 -28.13 -1.48 14.11
C LEU A 962 -27.70 -0.33 13.18
N GLY A 963 -28.40 -0.14 12.07
CA GLY A 963 -28.13 0.94 11.13
C GLY A 963 -28.73 0.70 9.75
N TYR A 964 -28.64 1.74 8.91
CA TYR A 964 -28.98 1.69 7.51
C TYR A 964 -27.87 2.36 6.68
N GLU A 965 -27.25 1.58 5.80
CA GLU A 965 -26.28 2.08 4.82
C GLU A 965 -27.07 2.36 3.53
N TYR A 966 -27.05 3.60 3.04
CA TYR A 966 -27.61 3.90 1.73
C TYR A 966 -26.50 3.99 0.68
N GLY A 967 -26.83 3.66 -0.57
CA GLY A 967 -25.86 3.60 -1.66
C GLY A 967 -26.30 2.62 -2.75
N TRP A 968 -25.37 2.24 -3.63
CA TRP A 968 -25.64 1.28 -4.71
C TRP A 968 -26.08 -0.08 -4.13
N ASN A 969 -25.36 -0.57 -3.10
CA ASN A 969 -25.73 -1.73 -2.28
C ASN A 969 -26.30 -1.28 -0.93
N THR A 970 -27.43 -0.61 -1.00
CA THR A 970 -28.27 -0.24 0.16
C THR A 970 -28.50 -1.43 1.10
N LYS A 971 -28.35 -1.23 2.42
CA LYS A 971 -28.52 -2.28 3.45
C LYS A 971 -29.20 -1.76 4.71
N MET A 972 -30.22 -2.45 5.22
CA MET A 972 -30.76 -2.27 6.58
C MET A 972 -30.31 -3.43 7.47
N ARG A 973 -29.72 -3.16 8.65
CA ARG A 973 -29.27 -4.19 9.61
C ARG A 973 -30.08 -4.15 10.90
N PHE A 974 -30.67 -5.29 11.28
CA PHE A 974 -31.35 -5.47 12.56
C PHE A 974 -30.69 -6.58 13.38
N GLN A 975 -30.56 -6.40 14.69
CA GLN A 975 -30.15 -7.43 15.63
C GLN A 975 -31.37 -7.95 16.39
N LEU A 976 -31.48 -9.27 16.55
CA LEU A 976 -32.48 -9.93 17.38
C LEU A 976 -32.11 -9.78 18.86
N ALA A 977 -33.06 -9.36 19.71
CA ALA A 977 -32.81 -9.20 21.15
C ALA A 977 -32.46 -10.54 21.85
N HIS A 978 -32.88 -11.66 21.27
CA HIS A 978 -32.59 -13.02 21.72
C HIS A 978 -32.36 -13.93 20.53
N LYS A 979 -31.43 -14.89 20.64
CA LYS A 979 -31.21 -15.93 19.63
C LYS A 979 -32.50 -16.73 19.41
N VAL A 980 -32.96 -16.82 18.16
CA VAL A 980 -34.14 -17.61 17.77
C VAL A 980 -33.67 -19.01 17.34
N PRO A 981 -34.00 -20.08 18.08
CA PRO A 981 -33.63 -21.44 17.67
C PRO A 981 -34.26 -21.80 16.33
N GLY A 982 -33.48 -22.40 15.43
CA GLY A 982 -33.95 -22.81 14.11
C GLY A 982 -34.32 -21.65 13.16
N LEU A 983 -33.85 -20.42 13.42
CA LEU A 983 -34.03 -19.27 12.51
C LEU A 983 -33.63 -19.65 11.06
N ALA A 984 -34.58 -19.62 10.14
CA ALA A 984 -34.39 -20.08 8.76
C ALA A 984 -34.58 -18.98 7.71
N ALA A 985 -35.47 -18.02 8.00
CA ALA A 985 -35.67 -16.85 7.15
C ALA A 985 -36.21 -15.68 7.97
N ALA A 986 -35.92 -14.46 7.53
CA ALA A 986 -36.66 -13.28 7.93
C ALA A 986 -37.07 -12.50 6.67
N TYR A 987 -38.33 -12.07 6.64
CA TYR A 987 -38.89 -11.27 5.55
C TYR A 987 -39.33 -9.92 6.09
N LEU A 988 -39.03 -8.84 5.39
CA LEU A 988 -39.42 -7.49 5.74
C LEU A 988 -40.41 -6.96 4.70
N GLU A 989 -41.67 -6.85 5.10
CA GLU A 989 -42.71 -6.12 4.39
C GLU A 989 -42.50 -4.63 4.65
N LEU A 990 -42.31 -3.87 3.56
CA LEU A 990 -42.15 -2.43 3.55
C LEU A 990 -43.51 -1.73 3.49
N SER A 991 -43.57 -0.44 3.79
CA SER A 991 -44.78 0.38 3.71
C SER A 991 -45.35 0.45 2.29
N ASP A 992 -44.50 0.27 1.27
CA ASP A 992 -44.90 0.17 -0.13
C ASP A 992 -45.42 -1.21 -0.56
N GLY A 993 -45.47 -2.18 0.37
CA GLY A 993 -45.96 -3.53 0.12
C GLY A 993 -44.94 -4.48 -0.51
N ARG A 994 -43.71 -4.03 -0.84
CA ARG A 994 -42.63 -4.96 -1.22
C ARG A 994 -42.24 -5.84 -0.03
N ILE A 995 -41.81 -7.07 -0.32
CA ILE A 995 -41.31 -8.03 0.66
C ILE A 995 -39.86 -8.35 0.31
N VAL A 996 -38.95 -8.03 1.24
CA VAL A 996 -37.50 -8.19 1.09
C VAL A 996 -37.03 -9.33 2.01
N SER A 997 -36.22 -10.26 1.52
CA SER A 997 -35.62 -11.31 2.34
C SER A 997 -34.34 -10.82 3.02
N ALA A 998 -34.10 -11.27 4.26
CA ALA A 998 -32.82 -11.08 4.94
C ALA A 998 -31.75 -12.01 4.37
N ASN A 999 -30.55 -11.46 4.17
CA ASN A 999 -29.32 -12.20 4.35
C ASN A 999 -29.11 -12.37 5.85
N ILE A 1000 -29.14 -13.60 6.33
CA ILE A 1000 -28.81 -13.94 7.72
C ILE A 1000 -27.28 -14.03 7.79
N LEU A 1001 -26.65 -13.26 8.67
CA LEU A 1001 -25.19 -13.26 8.79
C LEU A 1001 -24.71 -14.45 9.63
N GLU A 1002 -24.17 -15.44 8.92
CA GLU A 1002 -23.69 -16.75 9.39
C GLU A 1002 -22.83 -16.67 10.67
N ILE A 1003 -21.98 -15.65 10.77
CA ILE A 1003 -21.02 -15.43 11.87
C ILE A 1003 -21.71 -15.19 13.23
N SER A 1004 -22.98 -14.75 13.26
CA SER A 1004 -23.65 -14.31 14.50
C SER A 1004 -25.03 -14.92 14.74
N HIS A 1005 -25.77 -15.31 13.68
CA HIS A 1005 -27.15 -15.84 13.74
C HIS A 1005 -28.20 -14.92 14.41
N ASP A 1006 -27.84 -13.72 14.87
CA ASP A 1006 -28.75 -12.73 15.45
C ASP A 1006 -28.87 -11.45 14.60
N VAL A 1007 -27.95 -11.21 13.64
CA VAL A 1007 -28.02 -10.07 12.71
C VAL A 1007 -28.69 -10.45 11.38
N LEU A 1008 -29.71 -9.68 11.03
CA LEU A 1008 -30.49 -9.74 9.79
C LEU A 1008 -30.14 -8.53 8.91
N GLU A 1009 -29.63 -8.77 7.69
CA GLU A 1009 -29.31 -7.71 6.72
C GLU A 1009 -30.27 -7.77 5.51
N PHE A 1010 -30.95 -6.66 5.20
CA PHE A 1010 -31.88 -6.55 4.06
C PHE A 1010 -31.32 -5.60 2.99
N SER A 1011 -31.32 -6.00 1.72
CA SER A 1011 -30.65 -5.28 0.62
C SER A 1011 -31.49 -4.17 -0.07
N GLU A 1012 -32.59 -3.72 0.54
CA GLU A 1012 -33.49 -2.70 -0.02
C GLU A 1012 -34.02 -1.77 1.09
N ILE A 1013 -34.44 -0.55 0.72
CA ILE A 1013 -35.15 0.39 1.62
C ILE A 1013 -36.65 0.39 1.34
N GLY A 1014 -37.41 0.47 2.42
CA GLY A 1014 -38.67 1.19 2.55
C GLY A 1014 -38.86 1.50 4.04
N GLU A 1015 -39.91 2.23 4.42
CA GLU A 1015 -40.29 2.26 5.85
C GLU A 1015 -40.73 0.84 6.24
N PRO A 1016 -40.10 0.17 7.22
CA PRO A 1016 -40.49 -1.18 7.57
C PRO A 1016 -41.90 -1.17 8.19
N ARG A 1017 -42.77 -2.04 7.69
CA ARG A 1017 -44.17 -2.19 8.14
C ARG A 1017 -44.35 -3.42 9.01
N LYS A 1018 -43.80 -4.56 8.56
CA LYS A 1018 -43.90 -5.85 9.25
C LYS A 1018 -42.71 -6.74 8.91
N MET A 1019 -42.00 -7.24 9.91
CA MET A 1019 -41.06 -8.35 9.72
C MET A 1019 -41.79 -9.66 10.03
N THR A 1020 -41.54 -10.71 9.27
CA THR A 1020 -41.97 -12.08 9.58
C THR A 1020 -40.72 -12.93 9.74
N ILE A 1021 -40.43 -13.32 10.98
CA ILE A 1021 -39.36 -14.27 11.29
C ILE A 1021 -39.92 -15.67 11.13
N MET A 1022 -39.19 -16.56 10.46
CA MET A 1022 -39.52 -17.97 10.32
C MET A 1022 -38.46 -18.83 11.00
N SER A 1023 -38.90 -19.75 11.87
CA SER A 1023 -38.04 -20.71 12.56
C SER A 1023 -38.53 -22.14 12.33
N ILE A 1024 -37.61 -23.04 12.01
CA ILE A 1024 -37.86 -24.47 11.82
C ILE A 1024 -37.99 -25.15 13.18
N GLU A 1025 -39.11 -25.83 13.41
CA GLU A 1025 -39.38 -26.59 14.64
C GLU A 1025 -39.02 -28.08 14.50
N SER A 1026 -39.09 -28.62 13.28
CA SER A 1026 -38.64 -29.98 12.96
C SER A 1026 -38.28 -30.12 11.48
N THR A 1027 -37.36 -31.04 11.18
CA THR A 1027 -36.93 -31.40 9.82
C THR A 1027 -37.17 -32.89 9.55
N LYS A 1028 -37.26 -33.26 8.26
CA LYS A 1028 -37.16 -34.62 7.76
C LYS A 1028 -35.95 -34.70 6.83
N THR A 1029 -35.05 -35.64 7.12
CA THR A 1029 -33.89 -35.93 6.29
C THR A 1029 -34.27 -36.85 5.12
N ILE A 1030 -33.89 -36.49 3.90
CA ILE A 1030 -33.86 -37.36 2.71
C ILE A 1030 -32.39 -37.46 2.27
N ALA A 1031 -31.94 -38.63 1.83
CA ALA A 1031 -30.55 -38.89 1.48
C ALA A 1031 -30.46 -39.68 0.18
N GLU A 1032 -29.65 -39.21 -0.77
CA GLU A 1032 -29.44 -39.84 -2.07
C GLU A 1032 -27.96 -40.05 -2.37
N SER A 1033 -27.56 -41.31 -2.53
CA SER A 1033 -26.17 -41.68 -2.82
C SER A 1033 -25.83 -41.51 -4.30
N PHE A 1034 -24.58 -41.13 -4.56
CA PHE A 1034 -23.97 -41.12 -5.89
C PHE A 1034 -22.51 -41.61 -5.83
N GLU A 1035 -21.98 -42.00 -6.98
CA GLU A 1035 -20.59 -42.41 -7.16
C GLU A 1035 -20.06 -41.89 -8.50
N LEU A 1036 -18.83 -41.39 -8.47
CA LEU A 1036 -18.14 -40.78 -9.60
C LEU A 1036 -16.68 -41.25 -9.62
N ALA A 1037 -16.25 -41.77 -10.77
CA ALA A 1037 -14.85 -41.87 -11.13
C ALA A 1037 -14.46 -40.60 -11.91
N PRO A 1038 -13.57 -39.73 -11.38
CA PRO A 1038 -13.15 -38.53 -12.08
C PRO A 1038 -12.43 -38.88 -13.39
N ASN A 1039 -12.94 -38.37 -14.52
CA ASN A 1039 -12.27 -38.48 -15.82
C ASN A 1039 -11.44 -37.22 -16.07
N TYR A 1040 -10.14 -37.30 -15.80
CA TYR A 1040 -9.19 -36.27 -16.24
C TYR A 1040 -9.00 -36.36 -17.75
N SER A 1041 -9.48 -35.36 -18.49
CA SER A 1041 -9.12 -35.16 -19.89
C SER A 1041 -7.70 -34.59 -19.97
N TYR A 1042 -6.78 -35.36 -20.55
CA TYR A 1042 -5.43 -34.92 -20.92
C TYR A 1042 -5.42 -34.13 -22.23
#